data_AF-A0A4S4MR33-F1
#
_entry.id   AF-A0A4S4MR33-F1
#
_cell.length_a   1.000
_cell.length_b   1.000
_cell.length_c   1.000
_cell.angle_alpha   90.00
_cell.angle_beta   90.00
_cell.angle_gamma   90.00
#
_symmetry.space_group_name_H-M   'P 1'
#
loop_
_entity.id
_entity.type
_entity.pdbx_description
1 polymer ?
#
loop_
_entity_poly.entity_id
_entity_poly.type
_entity_poly.pdbx_seq_one_letter_code
_entity_poly.pdbx_strand_id
1 'polypeptide(L)'
;MNHLLIPEGATHISVPYKCIEPYDDGDFMTYPLRRGWTVAQLKGEDDYGGRSPAQVEAFFQTWLFFGFLTSVFKIAGFQINHDDFVDHDRDVVTTQKLPALLVAWKKKWPKSTPSPDCPCHKSLHPEQFDCRARPCWRDFKMGPFSEEHQAIKPIVETVCRITSRYGYPDGVSAKPRILRTATMIEPPVAHEILASIIALGYTLREATHNIYEINPTFWANDWNGTVLLRSILNTKWCPRQVTSMMSELGIDGHYYLAMSQGMSTTDRAYHGFCTEEQCLAPGIDESTYVSKHATPGCTCAHVHMPDHVCDIIRNGGIPILTLSESENGVYHLTAEEHNAKSGKTPPFIAISHVWSDGMGNPESSSLPGCLVASIQKKVDAVPYPDRPARVGFWMDTLCIPVSEDLRELRKLCIASMRHVYSLAYAVLVLEASVEAMSSHASVIEKTLAIYTTKWLRRLWTYQEGSLAKTLYFQLQDGAQEMQTFIDDATQLSRRQGTEGCFAPFITKAEIIVSSHFAFVNHIISDEIMEGNMDDNRSMFLLPMASSYTSRQTSRETDETICAATILAIDVMPILSIKEDKEHGLSADDVADIRMQMLLCTIGTFDAFFIFNARPRLQQQGFRWAPRSFMGGLEGSFGGHCDTEFGLPEAKVVKWGPDLSRVGLQVQRLPGLPISSLSESFTSTQSSRFYLDPAGSTPSSFCYAVTLVPDHNGEYPVWDVNASYYLVLAHALKSNPESVAVLGKVIAPGPKLRHECLAWVELKQKNEGLGKDGLPVILIQLNRRDSGKGRSWVIV
;
A
#
# COMPACT_ATOMS: atom_id res chain seq x y z
N MET A 1 27.79 -4.58 -1.75
CA MET A 1 26.81 -3.56 -1.31
C MET A 1 26.81 -3.40 0.21
N ASN A 2 27.97 -3.18 0.83
CA ASN A 2 28.16 -3.15 2.29
C ASN A 2 27.60 -1.92 2.99
N HIS A 3 27.13 -0.93 2.22
CA HIS A 3 26.54 0.30 2.77
C HIS A 3 25.06 0.12 3.15
N LEU A 4 24.42 -0.96 2.70
CA LEU A 4 23.05 -1.30 3.08
C LEU A 4 23.03 -2.10 4.38
N LEU A 5 21.94 -2.00 5.12
CA LEU A 5 21.72 -2.81 6.32
C LEU A 5 21.28 -4.22 5.93
N ILE A 6 21.68 -5.19 6.76
CA ILE A 6 21.23 -6.59 6.69
C ILE A 6 20.97 -7.11 8.11
N PRO A 7 20.18 -8.20 8.26
CA PRO A 7 20.01 -8.87 9.54
C PRO A 7 21.34 -9.36 10.13
N GLU A 8 21.40 -9.49 11.45
CA GLU A 8 22.57 -10.04 12.14
C GLU A 8 22.87 -11.47 11.64
N GLY A 9 24.15 -11.76 11.38
CA GLY A 9 24.61 -13.04 10.85
C GLY A 9 24.36 -13.27 9.36
N ALA A 10 23.68 -12.36 8.66
CA ALA A 10 23.52 -12.44 7.21
C ALA A 10 24.80 -12.01 6.46
N THR A 11 24.90 -12.37 5.17
CA THR A 11 26.01 -11.99 4.29
C THR A 11 25.50 -11.21 3.09
N HIS A 12 26.22 -10.17 2.68
CA HIS A 12 25.89 -9.40 1.49
C HIS A 12 26.01 -10.23 0.20
N ILE A 13 25.14 -9.92 -0.76
CA ILE A 13 25.28 -10.34 -2.17
C ILE A 13 26.64 -9.87 -2.71
N SER A 14 27.40 -10.82 -3.25
CA SER A 14 28.68 -10.58 -3.92
C SER A 14 28.45 -9.92 -5.28
N VAL A 15 29.14 -8.82 -5.55
CA VAL A 15 29.00 -8.08 -6.82
C VAL A 15 30.32 -8.20 -7.58
N PRO A 16 30.36 -8.88 -8.73
CA PRO A 16 31.61 -9.07 -9.45
C PRO A 16 32.15 -7.75 -9.99
N TYR A 17 33.47 -7.59 -9.93
CA TYR A 17 34.17 -6.50 -10.59
C TYR A 17 34.43 -6.87 -12.06
N LYS A 18 33.96 -6.05 -12.99
CA LYS A 18 34.01 -6.29 -14.46
C LYS A 18 34.65 -5.16 -15.23
N CYS A 19 34.98 -4.04 -14.59
CA CYS A 19 35.62 -2.91 -15.27
C CYS A 19 36.96 -3.33 -15.87
N ILE A 20 37.18 -2.97 -17.14
CA ILE A 20 38.45 -3.18 -17.85
C ILE A 20 39.42 -2.00 -17.69
N GLU A 21 38.90 -0.85 -17.25
CA GLU A 21 39.64 0.38 -17.03
C GLU A 21 38.92 1.24 -15.98
N PRO A 22 39.64 2.11 -15.24
CA PRO A 22 39.03 3.05 -14.32
C PRO A 22 38.24 4.13 -15.06
N TYR A 23 37.30 4.77 -14.35
CA TYR A 23 36.60 5.94 -14.86
C TYR A 23 37.59 7.09 -15.16
N ASP A 24 37.35 7.86 -16.21
CA ASP A 24 38.32 8.84 -16.76
C ASP A 24 38.32 10.22 -16.04
N ASP A 25 37.62 10.33 -14.90
CA ASP A 25 37.41 11.55 -14.11
C ASP A 25 36.78 12.74 -14.86
N GLY A 26 36.32 12.52 -16.10
CA GLY A 26 35.67 13.50 -16.94
C GLY A 26 34.21 13.76 -16.56
N ASP A 27 33.51 14.54 -17.38
CA ASP A 27 32.09 14.83 -17.19
C ASP A 27 31.23 13.56 -17.33
N PHE A 28 30.29 13.35 -16.40
CA PHE A 28 29.45 12.15 -16.33
C PHE A 28 28.56 11.97 -17.55
N MET A 29 27.95 13.06 -18.02
CA MET A 29 26.93 13.04 -19.07
C MET A 29 27.53 12.74 -20.44
N THR A 30 28.75 13.20 -20.68
CA THR A 30 29.47 13.01 -21.95
C THR A 30 30.38 11.78 -21.96
N TYR A 31 30.49 11.02 -20.86
CA TYR A 31 31.33 9.80 -20.78
C TYR A 31 31.05 8.79 -21.91
N PRO A 32 29.79 8.41 -22.22
CA PRO A 32 29.52 7.49 -23.32
C PRO A 32 30.10 7.96 -24.66
N LEU A 33 29.93 9.25 -24.98
CA LEU A 33 30.44 9.82 -26.22
C LEU A 33 31.97 9.78 -26.28
N ARG A 34 32.65 10.09 -25.17
CA ARG A 34 34.11 9.97 -25.06
C ARG A 34 34.61 8.53 -25.25
N ARG A 35 33.81 7.55 -24.86
CA ARG A 35 34.07 6.11 -25.06
C ARG A 35 33.54 5.56 -26.39
N GLY A 36 33.09 6.41 -27.30
CA GLY A 36 32.63 6.00 -28.64
C GLY A 36 31.26 5.32 -28.66
N TRP A 37 30.39 5.61 -27.70
CA TRP A 37 29.00 5.13 -27.65
C TRP A 37 28.04 6.18 -28.19
N THR A 38 27.10 5.74 -29.02
CA THR A 38 25.98 6.57 -29.48
C THR A 38 24.75 6.36 -28.59
N VAL A 39 23.81 7.32 -28.60
CA VAL A 39 22.54 7.21 -27.84
C VAL A 39 21.72 5.97 -28.27
N ALA A 40 21.79 5.59 -29.54
CA ALA A 40 21.19 4.38 -30.10
C ALA A 40 21.81 3.11 -29.49
N GLN A 41 23.14 3.02 -29.48
CA GLN A 41 23.85 1.86 -28.92
C GLN A 41 23.61 1.71 -27.41
N LEU A 42 23.44 2.81 -26.66
CA LEU A 42 23.06 2.77 -25.24
C LEU A 42 21.67 2.16 -25.00
N LYS A 43 20.82 2.08 -26.04
CA LYS A 43 19.51 1.43 -25.99
C LYS A 43 19.55 -0.03 -26.48
N GLY A 44 20.72 -0.55 -26.82
CA GLY A 44 20.89 -1.91 -27.35
C GLY A 44 20.80 -2.02 -28.87
N GLU A 45 20.71 -0.90 -29.61
CA GLU A 45 20.74 -0.95 -31.08
C GLU A 45 22.07 -1.51 -31.59
N ASP A 46 22.00 -2.24 -32.70
CA ASP A 46 23.13 -2.94 -33.34
C ASP A 46 23.92 -3.85 -32.38
N ASP A 47 23.24 -4.55 -31.45
CA ASP A 47 23.88 -5.38 -30.42
C ASP A 47 24.95 -4.59 -29.64
N TYR A 48 24.52 -3.44 -29.13
CA TYR A 48 25.39 -2.45 -28.48
C TYR A 48 26.58 -1.99 -29.35
N GLY A 49 26.36 -1.92 -30.67
CA GLY A 49 27.38 -1.59 -31.67
C GLY A 49 28.38 -2.73 -31.93
N GLY A 50 27.94 -3.98 -31.84
CA GLY A 50 28.73 -5.19 -32.07
C GLY A 50 29.75 -5.49 -30.96
N ARG A 51 29.53 -4.98 -29.75
CA ARG A 51 30.42 -5.18 -28.60
C ARG A 51 30.12 -6.50 -27.92
N SER A 52 31.15 -7.19 -27.43
CA SER A 52 30.94 -8.43 -26.66
C SER A 52 30.22 -8.15 -25.33
N PRO A 53 29.46 -9.12 -24.77
CA PRO A 53 28.80 -8.95 -23.47
C PRO A 53 29.74 -8.45 -22.38
N ALA A 54 30.95 -9.00 -22.27
CA ALA A 54 31.94 -8.55 -21.28
C ALA A 54 32.35 -7.07 -21.45
N GLN A 55 32.47 -6.58 -22.69
CA GLN A 55 32.76 -5.16 -22.94
C GLN A 55 31.57 -4.26 -22.61
N VAL A 56 30.35 -4.73 -22.87
CA VAL A 56 29.11 -4.04 -22.49
C VAL A 56 29.02 -3.95 -20.97
N GLU A 57 29.18 -5.08 -20.26
CA GLU A 57 29.12 -5.12 -18.80
C GLU A 57 30.16 -4.19 -18.16
N ALA A 58 31.41 -4.28 -18.62
CA ALA A 58 32.51 -3.46 -18.14
C ALA A 58 32.21 -1.96 -18.32
N PHE A 59 31.73 -1.56 -19.49
CA PHE A 59 31.39 -0.17 -19.78
C PHE A 59 30.29 0.35 -18.87
N PHE A 60 29.18 -0.38 -18.74
CA PHE A 60 28.04 0.05 -17.94
C PHE A 60 28.38 0.07 -16.44
N GLN A 61 29.19 -0.86 -15.94
CA GLN A 61 29.66 -0.82 -14.55
C GLN A 61 30.62 0.37 -14.31
N THR A 62 31.60 0.60 -15.20
CA THR A 62 32.51 1.75 -15.08
C THR A 62 31.75 3.06 -15.10
N TRP A 63 30.74 3.20 -15.98
CA TRP A 63 29.97 4.44 -16.08
C TRP A 63 28.98 4.62 -14.93
N LEU A 64 28.06 3.68 -14.76
CA LEU A 64 26.88 3.86 -13.89
C LEU A 64 27.16 3.54 -12.43
N PHE A 65 28.23 2.81 -12.10
CA PHE A 65 28.67 2.61 -10.73
C PHE A 65 29.80 3.58 -10.37
N PHE A 66 30.99 3.40 -10.97
CA PHE A 66 32.19 4.16 -10.59
C PHE A 66 32.13 5.61 -11.05
N GLY A 67 31.76 5.87 -12.30
CA GLY A 67 31.62 7.23 -12.82
C GLY A 67 30.55 8.03 -12.07
N PHE A 68 29.46 7.37 -11.70
CA PHE A 68 28.40 7.98 -10.89
C PHE A 68 28.89 8.34 -9.48
N LEU A 69 29.49 7.38 -8.77
CA LEU A 69 30.10 7.58 -7.46
C LEU A 69 31.11 8.75 -7.48
N THR A 70 32.08 8.69 -8.39
CA THR A 70 33.14 9.69 -8.51
C THR A 70 32.57 11.06 -8.83
N SER A 71 31.60 11.16 -9.73
CA SER A 71 31.03 12.46 -10.14
C SER A 71 30.25 13.13 -9.02
N VAL A 72 29.43 12.38 -8.27
CA VAL A 72 28.68 12.93 -7.11
C VAL A 72 29.64 13.41 -6.03
N PHE A 73 30.63 12.60 -5.67
CA PHE A 73 31.59 12.98 -4.64
C PHE A 73 32.52 14.11 -5.08
N LYS A 74 32.86 14.21 -6.37
CA LYS A 74 33.60 15.35 -6.93
C LYS A 74 32.83 16.66 -6.77
N ILE A 75 31.50 16.66 -6.98
CA ILE A 75 30.64 17.82 -6.72
C ILE A 75 30.60 18.15 -5.22
N ALA A 76 30.50 17.14 -4.37
CA ALA A 76 30.64 17.30 -2.92
C ALA A 76 32.05 17.77 -2.48
N GLY A 77 33.01 17.82 -3.41
CA GLY A 77 34.39 18.24 -3.22
C GLY A 77 35.22 17.23 -2.44
N PHE A 78 35.06 15.95 -2.77
CA PHE A 78 35.90 14.83 -2.35
C PHE A 78 36.51 14.17 -3.60
N GLN A 79 37.74 13.68 -3.46
CA GLN A 79 38.36 12.83 -4.48
C GLN A 79 38.14 11.37 -4.10
N ILE A 80 37.65 10.58 -5.06
CA ILE A 80 37.43 9.14 -4.90
C ILE A 80 38.60 8.40 -5.51
N ASN A 81 39.18 7.47 -4.76
CA ASN A 81 40.10 6.48 -5.30
C ASN A 81 39.30 5.26 -5.79
N HIS A 82 39.58 4.77 -6.99
CA HIS A 82 38.89 3.60 -7.56
C HIS A 82 39.07 2.35 -6.70
N ASP A 83 40.31 2.09 -6.26
CA ASP A 83 40.68 0.88 -5.51
C ASP A 83 40.04 0.82 -4.12
N ASP A 84 39.54 1.94 -3.61
CA ASP A 84 38.80 1.99 -2.34
C ASP A 84 37.45 1.26 -2.39
N PHE A 85 36.98 0.95 -3.60
CA PHE A 85 35.69 0.32 -3.87
C PHE A 85 35.83 -1.04 -4.58
N VAL A 86 37.04 -1.61 -4.60
CA VAL A 86 37.32 -2.93 -5.18
C VAL A 86 38.09 -3.79 -4.17
N ASP A 87 37.60 -5.02 -3.96
CA ASP A 87 38.35 -6.08 -3.29
C ASP A 87 39.01 -6.93 -4.38
N HIS A 88 40.28 -6.62 -4.67
CA HIS A 88 41.06 -7.27 -5.73
C HIS A 88 41.37 -8.74 -5.44
N ASP A 89 41.38 -9.15 -4.17
CA ASP A 89 41.63 -10.55 -3.80
C ASP A 89 40.43 -11.44 -4.16
N ARG A 90 39.22 -10.87 -4.09
CA ARG A 90 37.97 -11.57 -4.38
C ARG A 90 37.37 -11.23 -5.74
N ASP A 91 37.93 -10.25 -6.45
CA ASP A 91 37.44 -9.70 -7.72
C ASP A 91 35.99 -9.19 -7.61
N VAL A 92 35.70 -8.43 -6.54
CA VAL A 92 34.34 -7.92 -6.24
C VAL A 92 34.33 -6.44 -5.88
N VAL A 93 33.20 -5.81 -6.12
CA VAL A 93 32.93 -4.42 -5.71
C VAL A 93 32.57 -4.37 -4.22
N THR A 94 33.25 -3.49 -3.49
CA THR A 94 32.97 -3.18 -2.08
C THR A 94 32.51 -1.75 -1.91
N THR A 95 31.68 -1.49 -0.90
CA THR A 95 31.23 -0.13 -0.56
C THR A 95 31.43 0.17 0.93
N GLN A 96 32.35 -0.52 1.60
CA GLN A 96 32.61 -0.36 3.03
C GLN A 96 33.04 1.07 3.40
N LYS A 97 33.71 1.79 2.48
CA LYS A 97 34.15 3.18 2.69
C LYS A 97 33.04 4.21 2.47
N LEU A 98 31.91 3.84 1.87
CA LEU A 98 30.84 4.79 1.52
C LEU A 98 30.23 5.50 2.74
N PRO A 99 29.85 4.82 3.85
CA PRO A 99 29.26 5.50 4.99
C PRO A 99 30.14 6.62 5.57
N ALA A 100 31.45 6.37 5.72
CA ALA A 100 32.40 7.36 6.23
C ALA A 100 32.50 8.60 5.32
N LEU A 101 32.45 8.40 4.00
CA LEU A 101 32.43 9.51 3.03
C LEU A 101 31.13 10.32 3.12
N LEU A 102 29.98 9.67 3.31
CA LEU A 102 28.70 10.37 3.49
C LEU A 102 28.68 11.19 4.78
N VAL A 103 29.26 10.68 5.87
CA VAL A 103 29.44 11.45 7.11
C VAL A 103 30.33 12.67 6.87
N ALA A 104 31.45 12.49 6.16
CA ALA A 104 32.36 13.57 5.83
C ALA A 104 31.67 14.65 4.97
N TRP A 105 30.87 14.22 3.99
CA TRP A 105 30.07 15.12 3.15
C TRP A 105 29.07 15.92 3.99
N LYS A 106 28.29 15.27 4.86
CA LYS A 106 27.36 15.98 5.75
C LYS A 106 28.05 16.98 6.66
N LYS A 107 29.25 16.66 7.18
CA LYS A 107 30.03 17.58 8.03
C LYS A 107 30.53 18.82 7.29
N LYS A 108 30.77 18.71 5.98
CA LYS A 108 31.20 19.83 5.13
C LYS A 108 30.06 20.81 4.83
N TRP A 109 28.82 20.34 4.92
CA TRP A 109 27.64 21.18 4.74
C TRP A 109 27.46 22.13 5.94
N PRO A 110 27.46 23.47 5.74
CA PRO A 110 27.36 24.41 6.83
C PRO A 110 25.99 24.31 7.51
N LYS A 111 25.96 23.96 8.81
CA LYS A 111 24.77 24.13 9.65
C LYS A 111 24.52 25.62 9.83
N SER A 112 23.71 26.21 8.98
CA SER A 112 23.19 27.55 9.21
C SER A 112 21.69 27.54 9.01
N THR A 113 20.97 27.78 10.10
CA THR A 113 19.51 27.83 10.14
C THR A 113 19.05 29.28 10.05
N PRO A 114 18.38 29.69 8.96
CA PRO A 114 17.39 30.75 9.01
C PRO A 114 16.32 30.41 10.07
N SER A 115 15.61 31.41 10.61
CA SER A 115 14.55 31.13 11.58
C SER A 115 13.50 30.17 10.99
N PRO A 116 13.07 29.10 11.72
CA PRO A 116 11.99 28.22 11.30
C PRO A 116 10.67 28.95 11.01
N ASP A 117 10.50 30.15 11.57
CA ASP A 117 9.32 31.01 11.43
C ASP A 117 9.30 31.80 10.11
N CYS A 118 10.30 31.63 9.25
CA CYS A 118 10.34 32.27 7.94
C CYS A 118 9.27 31.67 7.01
N PRO A 119 8.32 32.47 6.45
CA PRO A 119 7.28 31.99 5.55
C PRO A 119 7.80 31.26 4.31
N CYS A 120 9.00 31.61 3.85
CA CYS A 120 9.65 30.99 2.70
C CYS A 120 10.13 29.55 2.96
N HIS A 121 10.23 29.11 4.22
CA HIS A 121 10.70 27.77 4.60
C HIS A 121 9.80 26.64 4.08
N LYS A 122 8.49 26.89 3.96
CA LYS A 122 7.47 25.88 3.59
C LYS A 122 6.86 26.07 2.20
N SER A 123 7.32 27.07 1.43
CA SER A 123 6.68 27.45 0.16
C SER A 123 7.36 26.78 -1.05
N LEU A 124 6.54 26.27 -1.97
CA LEU A 124 6.97 25.82 -3.32
C LEU A 124 7.37 27.00 -4.22
N HIS A 125 6.90 28.21 -3.90
CA HIS A 125 7.13 29.45 -4.64
C HIS A 125 7.58 30.57 -3.70
N PRO A 126 8.78 30.48 -3.12
CA PRO A 126 9.24 31.43 -2.11
C PRO A 126 9.37 32.86 -2.67
N GLU A 127 9.55 33.01 -3.99
CA GLU A 127 9.55 34.29 -4.71
C GLU A 127 8.26 35.11 -4.58
N GLN A 128 7.12 34.46 -4.29
CA GLN A 128 5.80 35.10 -4.17
C GLN A 128 5.58 35.80 -2.81
N PHE A 129 6.48 35.60 -1.85
CA PHE A 129 6.39 36.18 -0.51
C PHE A 129 7.39 37.33 -0.33
N ASP A 130 6.92 38.52 0.09
CA ASP A 130 7.78 39.64 0.53
C ASP A 130 8.34 39.35 1.94
N CYS A 131 9.23 38.35 2.04
CA CYS A 131 9.81 37.94 3.31
C CYS A 131 10.98 38.85 3.70
N ARG A 132 10.85 39.52 4.85
CA ARG A 132 11.88 40.40 5.42
C ARG A 132 12.71 39.74 6.54
N ALA A 133 12.50 38.45 6.80
CA ALA A 133 13.28 37.73 7.80
C ALA A 133 14.76 37.70 7.39
N ARG A 134 15.67 37.90 8.35
CA ARG A 134 17.11 37.77 8.12
C ARG A 134 17.69 36.80 9.17
N PRO A 135 18.24 35.64 8.76
CA PRO A 135 18.41 35.16 7.38
C PRO A 135 17.07 34.76 6.72
N CYS A 136 16.90 35.01 5.41
CA CYS A 136 15.75 34.56 4.62
C CYS A 136 16.09 33.25 3.90
N TRP A 137 15.15 32.29 3.83
CA TRP A 137 15.34 31.07 3.05
C TRP A 137 15.55 31.31 1.55
N ARG A 138 15.11 32.44 0.99
CA ARG A 138 15.35 32.82 -0.42
C ARG A 138 16.80 33.22 -0.71
N ASP A 139 17.44 33.85 0.26
CA ASP A 139 18.82 34.38 0.12
C ASP A 139 19.86 33.32 0.51
N PHE A 140 19.40 32.21 1.07
CA PHE A 140 20.20 31.08 1.50
C PHE A 140 20.22 30.03 0.39
N LYS A 141 21.40 29.70 -0.16
CA LYS A 141 21.60 28.63 -1.15
C LYS A 141 21.43 27.22 -0.51
N MET A 142 20.31 26.95 0.17
CA MET A 142 20.01 25.68 0.83
C MET A 142 18.83 24.97 0.15
N GLY A 143 18.66 23.67 0.43
CA GLY A 143 17.53 22.92 -0.10
C GLY A 143 17.68 22.62 -1.59
N PRO A 144 16.57 22.55 -2.35
CA PRO A 144 16.59 22.12 -3.74
C PRO A 144 17.31 23.10 -4.69
N PHE A 145 17.70 24.30 -4.24
CA PHE A 145 18.32 25.33 -5.08
C PHE A 145 19.84 25.50 -4.87
N SER A 146 20.49 24.66 -4.06
CA SER A 146 21.96 24.70 -3.92
C SER A 146 22.66 24.34 -5.24
N GLU A 147 23.83 24.93 -5.50
CA GLU A 147 24.60 24.67 -6.71
C GLU A 147 25.00 23.19 -6.80
N GLU A 148 25.37 22.60 -5.67
CA GLU A 148 25.73 21.19 -5.58
C GLU A 148 24.54 20.28 -5.86
N HIS A 149 23.36 20.56 -5.29
CA HIS A 149 22.16 19.77 -5.59
C HIS A 149 21.76 19.90 -7.07
N GLN A 150 21.77 21.11 -7.63
CA GLN A 150 21.46 21.34 -9.04
C GLN A 150 22.45 20.64 -9.98
N ALA A 151 23.71 20.44 -9.56
CA ALA A 151 24.70 19.67 -10.31
C ALA A 151 24.55 18.14 -10.13
N ILE A 152 24.17 17.66 -8.93
CA ILE A 152 23.97 16.22 -8.66
C ILE A 152 22.67 15.71 -9.30
N LYS A 153 21.62 16.54 -9.28
CA LYS A 153 20.28 16.19 -9.75
C LYS A 153 20.24 15.51 -11.13
N PRO A 154 20.80 16.10 -12.21
CA PRO A 154 20.76 15.51 -13.54
C PRO A 154 21.54 14.18 -13.65
N ILE A 155 22.57 13.98 -12.82
CA ILE A 155 23.35 12.73 -12.77
C ILE A 155 22.47 11.61 -12.21
N VAL A 156 21.87 11.83 -11.04
CA VAL A 156 20.97 10.88 -10.37
C VAL A 156 19.76 10.53 -11.25
N GLU A 157 19.14 11.54 -11.88
CA GLU A 157 18.03 11.36 -12.83
C GLU A 157 18.43 10.53 -14.04
N THR A 158 19.64 10.73 -14.55
CA THR A 158 20.13 9.98 -15.71
C THR A 158 20.35 8.52 -15.37
N VAL A 159 21.00 8.22 -14.24
CA VAL A 159 21.19 6.83 -13.79
C VAL A 159 19.84 6.16 -13.54
N CYS A 160 18.95 6.82 -12.77
CA CYS A 160 17.60 6.31 -12.48
C CYS A 160 16.85 5.98 -13.77
N ARG A 161 16.78 6.92 -14.72
CA ARG A 161 16.10 6.71 -16.02
C ARG A 161 16.68 5.55 -16.83
N ILE A 162 18.00 5.33 -16.78
CA ILE A 162 18.63 4.19 -17.47
C ILE A 162 18.26 2.89 -16.76
N THR A 163 18.41 2.83 -15.44
CA THR A 163 18.17 1.61 -14.66
C THR A 163 16.70 1.23 -14.61
N SER A 164 15.77 2.19 -14.61
CA SER A 164 14.32 1.93 -14.58
C SER A 164 13.80 1.22 -15.83
N ARG A 165 14.59 1.13 -16.91
CA ARG A 165 14.27 0.29 -18.09
C ARG A 165 14.45 -1.21 -17.83
N TYR A 166 15.33 -1.54 -16.91
CA TYR A 166 15.73 -2.91 -16.57
C TYR A 166 15.28 -3.32 -15.15
N GLY A 167 14.89 -2.35 -14.33
CA GLY A 167 14.29 -2.57 -13.03
C GLY A 167 12.91 -3.22 -13.14
N TYR A 168 12.43 -3.77 -12.02
CA TYR A 168 11.09 -4.34 -12.00
C TYR A 168 10.05 -3.20 -12.00
N PRO A 169 9.03 -3.22 -12.89
CA PRO A 169 8.02 -2.18 -12.92
C PRO A 169 6.99 -2.39 -11.80
N ASP A 170 7.35 -1.98 -10.58
CA ASP A 170 6.43 -1.81 -9.44
C ASP A 170 6.31 -0.31 -9.19
N GLY A 171 5.23 0.34 -9.61
CA GLY A 171 4.15 0.64 -8.67
C GLY A 171 3.60 2.08 -8.80
N VAL A 172 4.19 2.96 -9.61
CA VAL A 172 3.76 4.39 -9.66
C VAL A 172 3.20 4.83 -11.03
N SER A 173 3.30 4.01 -12.08
CA SER A 173 2.59 4.33 -13.33
C SER A 173 1.10 4.02 -13.21
N ALA A 174 0.26 5.03 -13.42
CA ALA A 174 -1.20 4.93 -13.56
C ALA A 174 -1.66 3.97 -14.67
N LYS A 175 -0.72 3.46 -15.50
CA LYS A 175 -0.98 2.41 -16.48
C LYS A 175 -1.24 1.08 -15.75
N PRO A 176 -2.46 0.52 -15.86
CA PRO A 176 -2.80 -0.77 -15.26
C PRO A 176 -1.77 -1.83 -15.63
N ARG A 177 -1.33 -2.65 -14.65
CA ARG A 177 -0.31 -3.69 -14.86
C ARG A 177 -0.69 -4.68 -15.97
N ILE A 178 -1.99 -4.95 -16.18
CA ILE A 178 -2.51 -5.75 -17.31
C ILE A 178 -2.14 -5.15 -18.69
N LEU A 179 -1.92 -3.83 -18.78
CA LEU A 179 -1.45 -3.14 -19.98
C LEU A 179 0.07 -2.98 -20.04
N ARG A 180 0.81 -3.43 -19.02
CA ARG A 180 2.27 -3.50 -19.03
C ARG A 180 2.69 -4.79 -19.73
N THR A 181 2.42 -4.90 -21.03
CA THR A 181 3.17 -5.81 -21.92
C THR A 181 4.56 -5.20 -22.18
N ALA A 182 5.30 -4.90 -21.13
CA ALA A 182 6.72 -4.63 -21.26
C ALA A 182 7.38 -6.01 -21.22
N THR A 183 7.78 -6.51 -22.39
CA THR A 183 8.80 -7.56 -22.48
C THR A 183 9.92 -7.15 -21.54
N MET A 184 10.24 -7.95 -20.52
CA MET A 184 11.36 -7.64 -19.63
C MET A 184 12.61 -7.55 -20.50
N ILE A 185 13.24 -6.38 -20.51
CA ILE A 185 14.46 -6.16 -21.27
C ILE A 185 15.60 -6.66 -20.39
N GLU A 186 16.38 -7.61 -20.90
CA GLU A 186 17.56 -8.11 -20.21
C GLU A 186 18.52 -6.94 -19.92
N PRO A 187 19.02 -6.78 -18.68
CA PRO A 187 19.96 -5.71 -18.39
C PRO A 187 21.28 -5.92 -19.14
N PRO A 188 21.98 -4.83 -19.50
CA PRO A 188 23.31 -4.90 -20.12
C PRO A 188 24.43 -5.31 -19.14
N VAL A 189 24.06 -5.65 -17.90
CA VAL A 189 24.94 -6.05 -16.80
C VAL A 189 24.29 -7.19 -16.02
N ALA A 190 25.11 -8.03 -15.38
CA ALA A 190 24.60 -9.04 -14.43
C ALA A 190 23.67 -8.42 -13.37
N HIS A 191 22.68 -9.18 -12.91
CA HIS A 191 21.65 -8.64 -12.01
C HIS A 191 22.20 -8.13 -10.67
N GLU A 192 23.30 -8.70 -10.17
CA GLU A 192 24.00 -8.24 -8.96
C GLU A 192 24.64 -6.87 -9.18
N ILE A 193 25.20 -6.64 -10.38
CA ILE A 193 25.76 -5.35 -10.78
C ILE A 193 24.62 -4.32 -10.90
N LEU A 194 23.52 -4.66 -11.58
CA LEU A 194 22.34 -3.79 -11.68
C LEU A 194 21.81 -3.41 -10.28
N ALA A 195 21.63 -4.39 -9.40
CA ALA A 195 21.19 -4.15 -8.03
C ALA A 195 22.15 -3.23 -7.26
N SER A 196 23.46 -3.39 -7.47
CA SER A 196 24.46 -2.51 -6.84
C SER A 196 24.41 -1.06 -7.34
N ILE A 197 24.13 -0.85 -8.63
CA ILE A 197 23.98 0.48 -9.23
C ILE A 197 22.72 1.16 -8.69
N ILE A 198 21.59 0.45 -8.66
CA ILE A 198 20.31 0.96 -8.15
C ILE A 198 20.43 1.26 -6.64
N ALA A 199 21.05 0.37 -5.87
CA ALA A 199 21.29 0.59 -4.44
C ALA A 199 22.16 1.83 -4.19
N LEU A 200 23.27 1.97 -4.93
CA LEU A 200 24.14 3.15 -4.84
C LEU A 200 23.36 4.43 -5.20
N GLY A 201 22.57 4.40 -6.27
CA GLY A 201 21.72 5.51 -6.69
C GLY A 201 20.69 5.92 -5.67
N TYR A 202 20.02 4.95 -5.08
CA TYR A 202 19.10 5.17 -3.98
C TYR A 202 19.81 5.82 -2.79
N THR A 203 20.91 5.24 -2.30
CA THR A 203 21.65 5.78 -1.16
C THR A 203 22.20 7.18 -1.41
N LEU A 204 22.77 7.46 -2.58
CA LEU A 204 23.28 8.80 -2.90
C LEU A 204 22.16 9.84 -3.02
N ARG A 205 20.99 9.44 -3.54
CA ARG A 205 19.79 10.30 -3.58
C ARG A 205 19.29 10.62 -2.17
N GLU A 206 19.16 9.62 -1.31
CA GLU A 206 18.73 9.81 0.09
C GLU A 206 19.75 10.62 0.91
N ALA A 207 21.05 10.39 0.69
CA ALA A 207 22.10 11.19 1.29
C ALA A 207 22.02 12.65 0.84
N THR A 208 21.80 12.90 -0.45
CA THR A 208 21.63 14.25 -1.00
C THR A 208 20.41 14.93 -0.35
N HIS A 209 19.25 14.26 -0.28
CA HIS A 209 18.07 14.79 0.41
C HIS A 209 18.37 15.20 1.85
N ASN A 210 19.03 14.33 2.60
CA ASN A 210 19.30 14.55 3.99
C ASN A 210 20.35 15.65 4.24
N ILE A 211 21.41 15.69 3.41
CA ILE A 211 22.51 16.65 3.56
C ILE A 211 22.04 18.05 3.19
N TYR A 212 21.29 18.19 2.10
CA TYR A 212 20.81 19.49 1.62
C TYR A 212 19.44 19.90 2.19
N GLU A 213 18.83 19.09 3.07
CA GLU A 213 17.51 19.33 3.68
C GLU A 213 16.39 19.49 2.63
N ILE A 214 16.42 18.66 1.59
CA ILE A 214 15.42 18.68 0.51
C ILE A 214 14.21 17.87 0.95
N ASN A 215 13.02 18.45 0.84
CA ASN A 215 11.79 17.71 1.08
C ASN A 215 11.60 16.65 -0.04
N PRO A 216 11.40 15.36 0.31
CA PRO A 216 11.23 14.28 -0.66
C PRO A 216 10.15 14.51 -1.72
N THR A 217 9.13 15.33 -1.43
CA THR A 217 8.07 15.69 -2.40
C THR A 217 8.57 16.46 -3.61
N PHE A 218 9.76 17.08 -3.55
CA PHE A 218 10.38 17.79 -4.67
C PHE A 218 11.14 16.89 -5.65
N TRP A 219 11.41 15.63 -5.30
CA TRP A 219 12.30 14.76 -6.09
C TRP A 219 11.77 13.30 -6.19
N ALA A 220 10.72 13.14 -7.01
CA ALA A 220 9.94 11.91 -7.21
C ALA A 220 10.58 10.88 -8.18
N ASN A 221 11.85 10.52 -7.99
CA ASN A 221 12.50 9.49 -8.81
C ASN A 221 12.39 8.10 -8.17
N ASP A 222 11.43 7.26 -8.57
CA ASP A 222 11.26 5.92 -7.99
C ASP A 222 12.39 4.96 -8.41
N TRP A 223 13.33 4.75 -7.50
CA TRP A 223 14.34 3.70 -7.62
C TRP A 223 13.67 2.36 -7.29
N ASN A 224 13.13 1.72 -8.33
CA ASN A 224 12.39 0.48 -8.21
C ASN A 224 13.28 -0.70 -7.78
N GLY A 225 12.64 -1.76 -7.28
CA GLY A 225 13.31 -3.02 -6.97
C GLY A 225 13.84 -3.75 -8.21
N THR A 226 14.61 -4.81 -7.97
CA THR A 226 15.23 -5.62 -9.04
C THR A 226 14.57 -6.98 -9.15
N VAL A 227 14.65 -7.58 -10.34
CA VAL A 227 14.24 -8.98 -10.57
C VAL A 227 14.98 -9.94 -9.62
N LEU A 228 16.27 -9.68 -9.35
CA LEU A 228 17.08 -10.46 -8.41
C LEU A 228 16.49 -10.46 -7.00
N LEU A 229 16.25 -9.27 -6.42
CA LEU A 229 15.71 -9.18 -5.07
C LEU A 229 14.30 -9.75 -4.98
N ARG A 230 13.44 -9.48 -5.98
CA ARG A 230 12.10 -10.09 -6.07
C ARG A 230 12.17 -11.61 -6.11
N SER A 231 13.08 -12.18 -6.90
CA SER A 231 13.31 -13.63 -6.98
C SER A 231 13.69 -14.21 -5.62
N ILE A 232 14.67 -13.60 -4.94
CA ILE A 232 15.09 -14.04 -3.60
C ILE A 232 13.91 -13.97 -2.61
N LEU A 233 13.14 -12.87 -2.63
CA LEU A 233 11.96 -12.72 -1.77
C LEU A 233 10.90 -13.78 -2.05
N ASN A 234 10.62 -14.10 -3.31
CA ASN A 234 9.69 -15.17 -3.70
C ASN A 234 10.13 -16.56 -3.22
N THR A 235 11.44 -16.76 -2.95
CA THR A 235 11.92 -18.00 -2.31
C THR A 235 11.69 -18.05 -0.80
N LYS A 236 11.17 -16.99 -0.18
CA LYS A 236 11.11 -16.86 1.29
C LYS A 236 9.75 -16.38 1.83
N TRP A 237 8.95 -15.76 0.98
CA TRP A 237 7.71 -15.08 1.35
C TRP A 237 6.56 -15.46 0.41
N CYS A 238 5.33 -15.19 0.84
CA CYS A 238 4.14 -15.30 0.02
C CYS A 238 4.20 -14.32 -1.18
N PRO A 239 3.88 -14.72 -2.42
CA PRO A 239 3.88 -13.86 -3.61
C PRO A 239 3.13 -12.52 -3.45
N ARG A 240 1.99 -12.54 -2.74
CA ARG A 240 1.23 -11.33 -2.43
C ARG A 240 2.02 -10.39 -1.51
N GLN A 241 2.68 -10.94 -0.49
CA GLN A 241 3.50 -10.16 0.43
C GLN A 241 4.73 -9.60 -0.27
N VAL A 242 5.39 -10.38 -1.13
CA VAL A 242 6.49 -9.88 -1.97
C VAL A 242 6.02 -8.70 -2.80
N THR A 243 4.86 -8.81 -3.43
CA THR A 243 4.31 -7.70 -4.23
C THR A 243 4.05 -6.44 -3.40
N SER A 244 3.52 -6.57 -2.17
CA SER A 244 3.40 -5.45 -1.23
C SER A 244 4.75 -4.87 -0.82
N MET A 245 5.71 -5.71 -0.42
CA MET A 245 7.06 -5.25 -0.04
C MET A 245 7.73 -4.49 -1.18
N MET A 246 7.58 -4.99 -2.41
CA MET A 246 8.18 -4.41 -3.62
C MET A 246 7.58 -3.06 -3.99
N SER A 247 6.30 -2.80 -3.67
CA SER A 247 5.63 -1.53 -3.94
C SER A 247 5.77 -0.53 -2.79
N GLU A 248 5.74 -1.01 -1.55
CA GLU A 248 5.70 -0.19 -0.34
C GLU A 248 7.10 0.28 0.12
N LEU A 249 8.14 -0.54 -0.09
CA LEU A 249 9.50 -0.28 0.40
C LEU A 249 10.47 0.13 -0.72
N GLY A 250 11.58 0.77 -0.36
CA GLY A 250 12.69 1.02 -1.27
C GLY A 250 13.60 -0.21 -1.44
N ILE A 251 14.56 -0.13 -2.37
CA ILE A 251 15.53 -1.21 -2.61
C ILE A 251 16.32 -1.60 -1.35
N ASP A 252 16.56 -0.66 -0.44
CA ASP A 252 17.17 -0.89 0.87
C ASP A 252 16.33 -1.85 1.74
N GLY A 253 15.01 -1.67 1.78
CA GLY A 253 14.09 -2.56 2.46
C GLY A 253 13.94 -3.92 1.76
N HIS A 254 13.88 -3.93 0.42
CA HIS A 254 13.88 -5.17 -0.37
C HIS A 254 15.14 -5.98 -0.10
N TYR A 255 16.30 -5.32 -0.04
CA TYR A 255 17.58 -5.94 0.24
C TYR A 255 17.62 -6.54 1.63
N TYR A 256 17.22 -5.79 2.66
CA TYR A 256 17.17 -6.28 4.04
C TYR A 256 16.28 -7.52 4.16
N LEU A 257 15.05 -7.47 3.62
CA LEU A 257 14.10 -8.57 3.65
C LEU A 257 14.54 -9.78 2.81
N ALA A 258 15.25 -9.55 1.69
CA ALA A 258 15.82 -10.62 0.87
C ALA A 258 16.92 -11.36 1.65
N MET A 259 17.68 -10.67 2.50
CA MET A 259 18.73 -11.25 3.34
C MET A 259 18.21 -11.86 4.65
N SER A 260 16.94 -11.64 5.01
CA SER A 260 16.32 -12.22 6.20
C SER A 260 15.96 -13.71 6.04
N GLN A 261 15.60 -14.36 7.14
CA GLN A 261 15.22 -15.79 7.13
C GLN A 261 13.92 -16.03 6.36
N GLY A 262 13.00 -15.06 6.33
CA GLY A 262 11.69 -15.22 5.71
C GLY A 262 10.67 -15.91 6.61
N MET A 263 9.62 -16.45 5.99
CA MET A 263 8.61 -17.28 6.67
C MET A 263 9.21 -18.61 7.12
N SER A 264 8.65 -19.19 8.18
CA SER A 264 8.96 -20.57 8.56
C SER A 264 8.60 -21.54 7.42
N THR A 265 9.28 -22.69 7.35
CA THR A 265 8.97 -23.72 6.34
C THR A 265 7.52 -24.19 6.43
N THR A 266 6.99 -24.28 7.65
CA THR A 266 5.60 -24.67 7.91
C THR A 266 4.62 -23.62 7.40
N ASP A 267 4.84 -22.33 7.69
CA ASP A 267 3.97 -21.26 7.20
C ASP A 267 4.01 -21.19 5.67
N ARG A 268 5.21 -21.31 5.08
CA ARG A 268 5.40 -21.24 3.62
C ARG A 268 4.61 -22.31 2.86
N ALA A 269 4.45 -23.51 3.42
CA ALA A 269 3.69 -24.59 2.79
C ALA A 269 2.23 -24.20 2.51
N TYR A 270 1.63 -23.33 3.33
CA TYR A 270 0.27 -22.84 3.14
C TYR A 270 0.15 -21.79 2.02
N HIS A 271 1.26 -21.20 1.57
CA HIS A 271 1.23 -20.13 0.57
C HIS A 271 1.43 -20.59 -0.88
N GLY A 272 1.38 -21.90 -1.16
CA GLY A 272 1.65 -22.48 -2.48
C GLY A 272 0.70 -22.06 -3.61
N PHE A 273 -0.54 -21.66 -3.28
CA PHE A 273 -1.56 -21.22 -4.24
C PHE A 273 -1.71 -19.69 -4.32
N CYS A 274 -0.91 -18.94 -3.56
CA CYS A 274 -1.02 -17.48 -3.55
C CYS A 274 -0.56 -16.87 -4.88
N THR A 275 -1.21 -15.79 -5.29
CA THR A 275 -0.84 -14.98 -6.47
C THR A 275 -0.24 -13.65 -6.03
N GLU A 276 0.20 -12.83 -6.99
CA GLU A 276 0.68 -11.46 -6.70
C GLU A 276 -0.44 -10.55 -6.16
N GLU A 277 -1.69 -10.83 -6.52
CA GLU A 277 -2.86 -9.99 -6.22
C GLU A 277 -3.61 -10.46 -4.98
N GLN A 278 -3.53 -11.76 -4.66
CA GLN A 278 -4.26 -12.36 -3.56
C GLN A 278 -3.42 -13.42 -2.87
N CYS A 279 -3.43 -13.38 -1.54
CA CYS A 279 -2.95 -14.51 -0.76
C CYS A 279 -4.13 -15.45 -0.55
N LEU A 280 -3.94 -16.70 -0.98
CA LEU A 280 -4.93 -17.78 -0.96
C LEU A 280 -4.52 -18.86 0.03
N ALA A 281 -3.73 -18.50 1.04
CA ALA A 281 -3.39 -19.43 2.10
C ALA A 281 -4.69 -19.86 2.78
N PRO A 282 -4.94 -21.17 2.92
CA PRO A 282 -6.16 -21.65 3.55
C PRO A 282 -6.26 -21.01 4.94
N GLY A 283 -7.44 -20.48 5.23
CA GLY A 283 -7.78 -20.05 6.57
C GLY A 283 -7.70 -21.23 7.54
N ILE A 284 -8.08 -20.97 8.78
CA ILE A 284 -8.17 -22.03 9.78
C ILE A 284 -9.30 -22.97 9.39
N ASP A 285 -8.99 -24.26 9.26
CA ASP A 285 -10.01 -25.30 9.18
C ASP A 285 -10.59 -25.49 10.59
N GLU A 286 -11.77 -24.92 10.79
CA GLU A 286 -12.51 -24.97 12.06
C GLU A 286 -12.75 -26.41 12.54
N SER A 287 -12.79 -27.41 11.63
CA SER A 287 -13.05 -28.81 11.99
C SER A 287 -11.84 -29.55 12.56
N THR A 288 -10.63 -29.09 12.27
CA THR A 288 -9.37 -29.70 12.74
C THR A 288 -8.60 -28.81 13.71
N TYR A 289 -9.11 -27.62 13.98
CA TYR A 289 -8.46 -26.63 14.81
C TYR A 289 -8.52 -27.00 16.30
N VAL A 290 -7.37 -26.92 16.98
CA VAL A 290 -7.24 -27.17 18.41
C VAL A 290 -6.54 -25.99 19.09
N SER A 291 -7.13 -25.48 20.18
CA SER A 291 -6.53 -24.43 20.99
C SER A 291 -5.21 -24.90 21.59
N LYS A 292 -4.18 -24.05 21.55
CA LYS A 292 -2.87 -24.38 22.13
C LYS A 292 -2.82 -24.06 23.62
N HIS A 293 -2.03 -24.84 24.34
CA HIS A 293 -1.61 -24.51 25.69
C HIS A 293 -0.48 -23.48 25.68
N ALA A 294 -0.35 -22.71 26.76
CA ALA A 294 0.75 -21.75 26.94
C ALA A 294 2.12 -22.44 27.05
N THR A 295 2.16 -23.67 27.57
CA THR A 295 3.37 -24.46 27.72
C THR A 295 3.27 -25.77 26.94
N PRO A 296 4.29 -26.16 26.16
CA PRO A 296 4.32 -27.45 25.49
C PRO A 296 4.15 -28.60 26.49
N GLY A 297 3.25 -29.55 26.18
CA GLY A 297 2.99 -30.72 27.02
C GLY A 297 2.00 -30.51 28.19
N CYS A 298 1.46 -29.30 28.37
CA CYS A 298 0.38 -29.08 29.33
C CYS A 298 -0.94 -29.69 28.82
N THR A 299 -1.76 -30.20 29.75
CA THR A 299 -3.09 -30.80 29.48
C THR A 299 -4.15 -30.28 30.46
N CYS A 300 -4.01 -29.03 30.92
CA CYS A 300 -4.98 -28.45 31.86
C CYS A 300 -6.38 -28.33 31.24
N ALA A 301 -7.41 -28.30 32.10
CA ALA A 301 -8.79 -28.14 31.66
C ALA A 301 -9.01 -26.77 31.00
N HIS A 302 -10.02 -26.71 30.14
CA HIS A 302 -10.51 -25.46 29.60
C HIS A 302 -11.27 -24.67 30.68
N VAL A 303 -11.14 -23.36 30.62
CA VAL A 303 -11.93 -22.41 31.40
C VAL A 303 -12.99 -21.85 30.47
N HIS A 304 -14.25 -21.96 30.89
CA HIS A 304 -15.41 -21.60 30.07
C HIS A 304 -15.91 -20.18 30.38
N MET A 305 -16.56 -19.58 29.39
CA MET A 305 -17.34 -18.35 29.55
C MET A 305 -18.32 -18.49 30.73
N PRO A 306 -18.38 -17.51 31.66
CA PRO A 306 -19.34 -17.54 32.77
C PRO A 306 -20.80 -17.45 32.30
N ASP A 307 -21.71 -18.15 32.99
CA ASP A 307 -23.12 -18.28 32.59
C ASP A 307 -23.84 -16.93 32.41
N HIS A 308 -23.56 -15.95 33.28
CA HIS A 308 -24.22 -14.64 33.28
C HIS A 308 -23.70 -13.67 32.21
N VAL A 309 -22.67 -14.05 31.43
CA VAL A 309 -22.18 -13.24 30.29
C VAL A 309 -23.30 -13.03 29.26
N CYS A 310 -24.14 -14.05 29.04
CA CYS A 310 -25.27 -13.93 28.12
C CYS A 310 -26.27 -12.85 28.55
N ASP A 311 -26.47 -12.66 29.85
CA ASP A 311 -27.36 -11.63 30.38
C ASP A 311 -26.78 -10.23 30.22
N ILE A 312 -25.46 -10.09 30.41
CA ILE A 312 -24.74 -8.83 30.14
C ILE A 312 -24.95 -8.41 28.68
N ILE A 313 -24.77 -9.34 27.74
CA ILE A 313 -24.93 -9.08 26.30
C ILE A 313 -26.37 -8.71 25.96
N ARG A 314 -27.36 -9.44 26.49
CA ARG A 314 -28.80 -9.14 26.28
C ARG A 314 -29.18 -7.73 26.72
N ASN A 315 -28.56 -7.25 27.80
CA ASN A 315 -28.79 -5.91 28.34
C ASN A 315 -28.00 -4.81 27.62
N GLY A 316 -27.24 -5.16 26.58
CA GLY A 316 -26.41 -4.24 25.80
C GLY A 316 -25.10 -3.83 26.51
N GLY A 317 -24.71 -4.54 27.57
CA GLY A 317 -23.45 -4.35 28.27
C GLY A 317 -22.30 -5.12 27.61
N ILE A 318 -21.07 -4.77 27.98
CA ILE A 318 -19.85 -5.45 27.55
C ILE A 318 -19.33 -6.31 28.72
N PRO A 319 -19.15 -7.63 28.55
CA PRO A 319 -18.64 -8.51 29.61
C PRO A 319 -17.13 -8.33 29.79
N ILE A 320 -16.70 -7.92 30.98
CA ILE A 320 -15.28 -7.75 31.34
C ILE A 320 -14.86 -8.90 32.23
N LEU A 321 -13.89 -9.68 31.76
CA LEU A 321 -13.44 -10.90 32.40
C LEU A 321 -12.28 -10.65 33.35
N THR A 322 -12.26 -11.40 34.45
CA THR A 322 -11.11 -11.54 35.35
C THR A 322 -10.92 -13.01 35.69
N LEU A 323 -9.66 -13.45 35.79
CA LEU A 323 -9.34 -14.82 36.19
C LEU A 323 -9.09 -14.91 37.69
N SER A 324 -9.76 -15.86 38.34
CA SER A 324 -9.49 -16.30 39.71
C SER A 324 -8.94 -17.72 39.71
N GLU A 325 -8.15 -18.05 40.73
CA GLU A 325 -7.63 -19.40 40.96
C GLU A 325 -8.16 -19.86 42.32
N SER A 326 -8.80 -21.02 42.33
CA SER A 326 -9.27 -21.66 43.57
C SER A 326 -8.10 -22.24 44.37
N GLU A 327 -8.32 -22.55 45.64
CA GLU A 327 -7.30 -23.17 46.52
C GLU A 327 -6.74 -24.49 45.96
N ASN A 328 -7.50 -25.16 45.09
CA ASN A 328 -7.12 -26.42 44.45
C ASN A 328 -6.39 -26.23 43.09
N GLY A 329 -6.05 -24.99 42.72
CA GLY A 329 -5.37 -24.65 41.46
C GLY A 329 -6.27 -24.70 40.23
N VAL A 330 -7.59 -24.72 40.41
CA VAL A 330 -8.55 -24.67 39.29
C VAL A 330 -8.88 -23.21 38.97
N TYR A 331 -8.75 -22.85 37.70
CA TYR A 331 -9.03 -21.51 37.20
C TYR A 331 -10.52 -21.31 36.92
N HIS A 332 -11.04 -20.14 37.31
CA HIS A 332 -12.42 -19.73 37.07
C HIS A 332 -12.47 -18.29 36.57
N LEU A 333 -13.25 -18.06 35.50
CA LEU A 333 -13.54 -16.72 35.01
C LEU A 333 -14.71 -16.12 35.79
N THR A 334 -14.58 -14.83 36.11
CA THR A 334 -15.67 -13.99 36.58
C THR A 334 -15.88 -12.86 35.58
N ALA A 335 -17.13 -12.39 35.44
CA ALA A 335 -17.47 -11.33 34.51
C ALA A 335 -18.18 -10.17 35.22
N GLU A 336 -17.75 -8.95 34.93
CA GLU A 336 -18.43 -7.71 35.33
C GLU A 336 -18.99 -6.99 34.10
N GLU A 337 -20.06 -6.24 34.29
CA GLU A 337 -20.67 -5.45 33.21
C GLU A 337 -19.96 -4.09 33.07
N HIS A 338 -19.52 -3.78 31.85
CA HIS A 338 -19.22 -2.42 31.42
C HIS A 338 -20.40 -1.87 30.61
N ASN A 339 -21.08 -0.87 31.15
CA ASN A 339 -22.23 -0.23 30.54
C ASN A 339 -22.36 1.23 31.04
N ALA A 340 -22.14 2.18 30.12
CA ALA A 340 -22.22 3.60 30.42
C ALA A 340 -23.60 4.04 30.94
N LYS A 341 -24.69 3.36 30.55
CA LYS A 341 -26.06 3.67 30.99
C LYS A 341 -26.33 3.23 32.43
N SER A 342 -25.69 2.16 32.89
CA SER A 342 -25.85 1.65 34.26
C SER A 342 -24.88 2.31 35.26
N GLY A 343 -23.95 3.15 34.78
CA GLY A 343 -22.92 3.79 35.58
C GLY A 343 -21.75 2.88 35.98
N LYS A 344 -21.75 1.61 35.54
CA LYS A 344 -20.65 0.67 35.76
C LYS A 344 -19.71 0.68 34.57
N THR A 345 -18.55 1.33 34.71
CA THR A 345 -17.56 1.43 33.62
C THR A 345 -16.17 1.02 34.12
N PRO A 346 -15.97 -0.24 34.54
CA PRO A 346 -14.64 -0.69 34.91
C PRO A 346 -13.73 -0.59 33.67
N PRO A 347 -12.52 -0.03 33.83
CA PRO A 347 -11.56 -0.02 32.74
C PRO A 347 -11.06 -1.44 32.47
N PHE A 348 -10.74 -1.72 31.22
CA PHE A 348 -10.33 -3.05 30.79
C PHE A 348 -9.36 -2.98 29.61
N ILE A 349 -8.64 -4.08 29.40
CA ILE A 349 -7.79 -4.29 28.23
C ILE A 349 -8.53 -5.19 27.24
N ALA A 350 -8.70 -4.76 25.99
CA ALA A 350 -9.19 -5.66 24.95
C ALA A 350 -8.01 -6.44 24.35
N ILE A 351 -8.20 -7.75 24.15
CA ILE A 351 -7.21 -8.61 23.52
C ILE A 351 -7.48 -8.66 22.03
N SER A 352 -6.44 -8.39 21.25
CA SER A 352 -6.42 -8.61 19.81
C SER A 352 -5.43 -9.72 19.50
N HIS A 353 -5.85 -10.75 18.77
CA HIS A 353 -5.04 -11.96 18.62
C HIS A 353 -5.26 -12.65 17.27
N VAL A 354 -4.37 -13.57 16.92
CA VAL A 354 -4.46 -14.35 15.69
C VAL A 354 -4.87 -15.78 16.01
N TRP A 355 -6.04 -16.21 15.53
CA TRP A 355 -6.53 -17.58 15.78
C TRP A 355 -5.54 -18.66 15.32
N SER A 356 -4.81 -18.46 14.21
CA SER A 356 -3.87 -19.47 13.69
C SER A 356 -2.68 -19.72 14.63
N ASP A 357 -2.48 -18.84 15.60
CA ASP A 357 -1.45 -19.01 16.62
C ASP A 357 -1.91 -19.93 17.76
N GLY A 358 -3.20 -20.32 17.80
CA GLY A 358 -3.76 -21.31 18.73
C GLY A 358 -4.67 -20.73 19.81
N MET A 359 -5.12 -19.48 19.67
CA MET A 359 -5.88 -18.77 20.71
C MET A 359 -7.39 -18.64 20.44
N GLY A 360 -7.91 -19.20 19.34
CA GLY A 360 -9.35 -19.37 19.09
C GLY A 360 -9.93 -20.66 19.67
N ASN A 361 -11.26 -20.84 19.53
CA ASN A 361 -11.99 -22.10 19.78
C ASN A 361 -13.34 -22.08 19.02
N PRO A 362 -13.53 -22.90 17.97
CA PRO A 362 -14.75 -22.89 17.15
C PRO A 362 -15.91 -23.68 17.79
N GLU A 363 -15.65 -24.53 18.79
CA GLU A 363 -16.69 -25.41 19.36
C GLU A 363 -17.33 -24.85 20.63
N SER A 364 -16.59 -24.05 21.38
CA SER A 364 -17.08 -23.47 22.64
C SER A 364 -16.37 -22.15 22.97
N SER A 365 -17.06 -21.28 23.71
CA SER A 365 -16.46 -20.07 24.29
C SER A 365 -15.58 -20.46 25.49
N SER A 366 -14.45 -21.10 25.23
CA SER A 366 -13.52 -21.61 26.25
C SER A 366 -12.08 -21.68 25.75
N LEU A 367 -11.10 -21.61 26.67
CA LEU A 367 -9.68 -21.77 26.35
C LEU A 367 -8.96 -22.55 27.46
N PRO A 368 -7.82 -23.22 27.17
CA PRO A 368 -7.01 -23.87 28.19
C PRO A 368 -6.64 -22.94 29.34
N GLY A 369 -6.83 -23.39 30.59
CA GLY A 369 -6.64 -22.52 31.77
C GLY A 369 -5.25 -21.91 31.88
N CYS A 370 -4.20 -22.64 31.50
CA CYS A 370 -2.83 -22.09 31.45
C CYS A 370 -2.68 -20.93 30.46
N LEU A 371 -3.42 -20.96 29.34
CA LEU A 371 -3.40 -19.90 28.34
C LEU A 371 -4.11 -18.66 28.88
N VAL A 372 -5.29 -18.83 29.48
CA VAL A 372 -6.04 -17.73 30.11
C VAL A 372 -5.24 -17.11 31.25
N ALA A 373 -4.56 -17.92 32.08
CA ALA A 373 -3.68 -17.44 33.13
C ALA A 373 -2.48 -16.64 32.57
N SER A 374 -1.90 -17.10 31.46
CA SER A 374 -0.86 -16.34 30.76
C SER A 374 -1.38 -15.03 30.20
N ILE A 375 -2.59 -14.99 29.63
CA ILE A 375 -3.21 -13.77 29.10
C ILE A 375 -3.46 -12.80 30.25
N GLN A 376 -4.07 -13.24 31.34
CA GLN A 376 -4.31 -12.40 32.51
C GLN A 376 -3.00 -11.82 33.08
N LYS A 377 -1.91 -12.61 33.13
CA LYS A 377 -0.60 -12.11 33.57
C LYS A 377 -0.08 -10.99 32.67
N LYS A 378 -0.25 -11.11 31.34
CA LYS A 378 0.16 -10.09 30.35
C LYS A 378 -0.72 -8.83 30.46
N VAL A 379 -2.03 -9.01 30.57
CA VAL A 379 -3.02 -7.95 30.83
C VAL A 379 -2.65 -7.18 32.09
N ASP A 380 -2.40 -7.90 33.19
CA ASP A 380 -2.00 -7.28 34.44
C ASP A 380 -0.73 -6.45 34.20
N ALA A 381 0.26 -6.98 33.47
CA ALA A 381 1.54 -6.29 33.22
C ALA A 381 1.46 -5.02 32.34
N VAL A 382 0.34 -4.76 31.65
CA VAL A 382 0.17 -3.52 30.87
C VAL A 382 0.22 -2.30 31.80
N PRO A 383 0.93 -1.22 31.44
CA PRO A 383 0.93 0.01 32.21
C PRO A 383 -0.50 0.57 32.40
N TYR A 384 -0.93 0.71 33.65
CA TYR A 384 -2.27 1.19 34.01
C TYR A 384 -2.19 2.19 35.18
N PRO A 385 -2.81 3.38 35.10
CA PRO A 385 -2.86 4.35 36.20
C PRO A 385 -3.61 3.78 37.41
N ASP A 386 -3.04 3.89 38.61
CA ASP A 386 -3.63 3.31 39.84
C ASP A 386 -3.98 1.82 39.70
N ARG A 387 -3.06 1.07 39.08
CA ARG A 387 -3.21 -0.34 38.67
C ARG A 387 -3.87 -1.20 39.76
N PRO A 388 -5.08 -1.73 39.52
CA PRO A 388 -5.67 -2.73 40.41
C PRO A 388 -4.85 -4.02 40.39
N ALA A 389 -4.94 -4.83 41.45
CA ALA A 389 -4.22 -6.09 41.55
C ALA A 389 -4.52 -7.05 40.37
N ARG A 390 -5.74 -6.96 39.81
CA ARG A 390 -6.19 -7.68 38.62
C ARG A 390 -6.90 -6.72 37.69
N VAL A 391 -6.41 -6.62 36.47
CA VAL A 391 -7.02 -5.77 35.44
C VAL A 391 -7.99 -6.62 34.63
N GLY A 392 -9.20 -6.12 34.41
CA GLY A 392 -10.20 -6.81 33.59
C GLY A 392 -9.78 -6.85 32.11
N PHE A 393 -10.19 -7.89 31.39
CA PHE A 393 -9.97 -7.97 29.95
C PHE A 393 -11.20 -8.44 29.18
N TRP A 394 -11.22 -8.12 27.89
CA TRP A 394 -12.18 -8.65 26.93
C TRP A 394 -11.44 -9.43 25.85
N MET A 395 -11.94 -10.60 25.47
CA MET A 395 -11.42 -11.40 24.35
C MET A 395 -12.59 -12.06 23.64
N ASP A 396 -12.67 -11.87 22.33
CA ASP A 396 -13.70 -12.42 21.44
C ASP A 396 -13.96 -13.92 21.69
N THR A 397 -12.91 -14.73 21.79
CA THR A 397 -13.02 -16.19 21.98
C THR A 397 -13.74 -16.58 23.27
N LEU A 398 -13.67 -15.75 24.31
CA LEU A 398 -14.30 -16.02 25.62
C LEU A 398 -15.59 -15.23 25.83
N CYS A 399 -15.76 -14.10 25.16
CA CYS A 399 -16.88 -13.18 25.35
C CYS A 399 -17.98 -13.30 24.28
N ILE A 400 -17.72 -14.00 23.17
CA ILE A 400 -18.70 -14.18 22.09
C ILE A 400 -19.23 -15.63 22.12
N PRO A 401 -20.56 -15.83 22.32
CA PRO A 401 -21.15 -17.16 22.32
C PRO A 401 -21.07 -17.87 20.95
N VAL A 402 -20.53 -19.10 20.95
CA VAL A 402 -20.31 -19.89 19.73
C VAL A 402 -21.44 -20.91 19.44
N SER A 403 -22.28 -21.25 20.42
CA SER A 403 -23.38 -22.18 20.21
C SER A 403 -24.48 -21.61 19.30
N GLU A 404 -25.10 -22.45 18.46
CA GLU A 404 -26.05 -21.99 17.42
C GLU A 404 -27.35 -21.43 18.02
N ASP A 405 -27.77 -21.92 19.19
CA ASP A 405 -28.92 -21.41 19.96
C ASP A 405 -28.71 -19.96 20.46
N LEU A 406 -27.45 -19.51 20.55
CA LEU A 406 -27.08 -18.16 20.98
C LEU A 406 -26.68 -17.25 19.80
N ARG A 407 -27.01 -17.64 18.56
CA ARG A 407 -26.64 -16.88 17.35
C ARG A 407 -27.11 -15.42 17.35
N GLU A 408 -28.28 -15.12 17.90
CA GLU A 408 -28.75 -13.73 17.99
C GLU A 408 -27.92 -12.92 18.99
N LEU A 409 -27.43 -13.53 20.09
CA LEU A 409 -26.48 -12.88 21.00
C LEU A 409 -25.13 -12.65 20.31
N ARG A 410 -24.64 -13.62 19.53
CA ARG A 410 -23.41 -13.45 18.73
C ARG A 410 -23.49 -12.24 17.82
N LYS A 411 -24.63 -12.03 17.14
CA LYS A 411 -24.82 -10.84 16.30
C LYS A 411 -24.77 -9.54 17.11
N LEU A 412 -25.39 -9.50 18.29
CA LEU A 412 -25.32 -8.34 19.18
C LEU A 412 -23.88 -8.05 19.61
N CYS A 413 -23.08 -9.08 19.91
CA CYS A 413 -21.64 -8.92 20.19
C CYS A 413 -20.88 -8.37 18.98
N ILE A 414 -21.13 -8.91 17.78
CA ILE A 414 -20.47 -8.43 16.56
C ILE A 414 -20.81 -6.96 16.32
N ALA A 415 -22.08 -6.57 16.51
CA ALA A 415 -22.54 -5.19 16.40
C ALA A 415 -21.95 -4.26 17.48
N SER A 416 -21.60 -4.79 18.65
CA SER A 416 -20.99 -4.02 19.72
C SER A 416 -19.46 -3.96 19.67
N MET A 417 -18.78 -4.71 18.78
CA MET A 417 -17.31 -4.76 18.72
C MET A 417 -16.67 -3.38 18.56
N ARG A 418 -17.29 -2.46 17.82
CA ARG A 418 -16.81 -1.08 17.75
C ARG A 418 -16.61 -0.48 19.15
N HIS A 419 -17.63 -0.61 19.99
CA HIS A 419 -17.63 -0.09 21.35
C HIS A 419 -16.65 -0.81 22.25
N VAL A 420 -16.46 -2.12 22.08
CA VAL A 420 -15.47 -2.90 22.85
C VAL A 420 -14.08 -2.29 22.71
N TYR A 421 -13.59 -2.15 21.48
CA TYR A 421 -12.23 -1.66 21.24
C TYR A 421 -12.08 -0.16 21.50
N SER A 422 -13.12 0.65 21.21
CA SER A 422 -13.08 2.10 21.46
C SER A 422 -13.22 2.47 22.94
N LEU A 423 -13.91 1.66 23.74
CA LEU A 423 -14.09 1.91 25.18
C LEU A 423 -12.97 1.31 26.03
N ALA A 424 -12.28 0.28 25.54
CA ALA A 424 -11.11 -0.29 26.21
C ALA A 424 -10.10 0.80 26.58
N TYR A 425 -9.41 0.60 27.70
CA TYR A 425 -8.31 1.47 28.09
C TYR A 425 -7.16 1.36 27.07
N ALA A 426 -6.83 0.11 26.72
CA ALA A 426 -5.88 -0.19 25.66
C ALA A 426 -6.24 -1.52 24.98
N VAL A 427 -5.67 -1.73 23.80
CA VAL A 427 -5.70 -3.01 23.10
C VAL A 427 -4.33 -3.66 23.20
N LEU A 428 -4.27 -4.90 23.67
CA LEU A 428 -3.06 -5.70 23.73
C LEU A 428 -3.06 -6.73 22.60
N VAL A 429 -2.08 -6.61 21.70
CA VAL A 429 -1.88 -7.50 20.55
C VAL A 429 -1.02 -8.69 20.97
N LEU A 430 -1.53 -9.89 20.73
CA LEU A 430 -0.85 -11.17 20.91
C LEU A 430 -0.62 -11.81 19.54
N GLU A 431 0.62 -11.80 19.07
CA GLU A 431 1.03 -12.38 17.78
C GLU A 431 2.35 -13.14 17.97
N ALA A 432 2.38 -14.40 17.56
CA ALA A 432 3.43 -15.32 17.98
C ALA A 432 4.86 -14.88 17.58
N SER A 433 5.03 -14.23 16.43
CA SER A 433 6.34 -13.76 15.97
C SER A 433 6.84 -12.55 16.76
N VAL A 434 5.92 -11.69 17.19
CA VAL A 434 6.22 -10.52 18.05
C VAL A 434 6.45 -10.97 19.49
N GLU A 435 5.67 -11.92 20.00
CA GLU A 435 5.86 -12.48 21.34
C GLU A 435 7.18 -13.25 21.49
N ALA A 436 7.76 -13.73 20.38
CA ALA A 436 9.08 -14.37 20.38
C ALA A 436 10.24 -13.35 20.40
N MET A 437 9.96 -12.06 20.18
CA MET A 437 10.96 -11.02 20.07
C MET A 437 11.31 -10.41 21.43
N SER A 438 12.60 -10.26 21.72
CA SER A 438 13.06 -9.55 22.92
C SER A 438 12.81 -8.04 22.81
N SER A 439 12.45 -7.38 23.93
CA SER A 439 12.42 -5.92 24.00
C SER A 439 13.76 -5.24 23.69
N HIS A 440 14.86 -5.97 23.84
CA HIS A 440 16.22 -5.52 23.53
C HIS A 440 16.62 -5.70 22.06
N ALA A 441 15.76 -6.31 21.22
CA ALA A 441 15.99 -6.39 19.79
C ALA A 441 16.13 -4.99 19.17
N SER A 442 16.86 -4.92 18.05
CA SER A 442 17.08 -3.63 17.39
C SER A 442 15.75 -3.02 16.93
N VAL A 443 15.70 -1.68 16.85
CA VAL A 443 14.53 -0.96 16.31
C VAL A 443 14.15 -1.49 14.93
N ILE A 444 15.15 -1.84 14.12
CA ILE A 444 14.96 -2.40 12.77
C ILE A 444 14.19 -3.72 12.81
N GLU A 445 14.63 -4.66 13.65
CA GLU A 445 13.98 -5.96 13.79
C GLU A 445 12.57 -5.81 14.34
N LYS A 446 12.39 -4.95 15.35
CA LYS A 446 11.08 -4.65 15.94
C LYS A 446 10.09 -4.10 14.92
N THR A 447 10.47 -3.07 14.17
CA THR A 447 9.61 -2.47 13.14
C THR A 447 9.27 -3.46 12.04
N LEU A 448 10.25 -4.22 11.55
CA LEU A 448 10.02 -5.17 10.45
C LEU A 448 9.24 -6.41 10.88
N ALA A 449 9.40 -6.89 12.11
CA ALA A 449 8.57 -7.98 12.62
C ALA A 449 7.11 -7.55 12.65
N ILE A 450 6.80 -6.38 13.20
CA ILE A 450 5.43 -5.84 13.19
C ILE A 450 4.90 -5.74 11.75
N TYR A 451 5.66 -5.13 10.84
CA TYR A 451 5.31 -4.97 9.41
C TYR A 451 5.01 -6.30 8.69
N THR A 452 5.66 -7.39 9.09
CA THR A 452 5.51 -8.72 8.47
C THR A 452 4.54 -9.65 9.20
N THR A 453 3.96 -9.23 10.33
CA THR A 453 3.04 -10.07 11.13
C THR A 453 1.83 -10.57 10.36
N LYS A 454 1.31 -11.73 10.78
CA LYS A 454 0.00 -12.23 10.32
C LYS A 454 -1.12 -11.28 10.76
N TRP A 455 -0.95 -10.65 11.93
CA TRP A 455 -1.91 -9.70 12.49
C TRP A 455 -2.18 -8.52 11.56
N LEU A 456 -1.17 -7.90 10.96
CA LEU A 456 -1.38 -6.82 9.98
C LEU A 456 -2.11 -7.25 8.70
N ARG A 457 -2.14 -8.55 8.40
CA ARG A 457 -2.69 -9.09 7.15
C ARG A 457 -4.09 -9.68 7.33
N ARG A 458 -4.67 -9.61 8.52
CA ARG A 458 -6.06 -10.02 8.77
C ARG A 458 -7.00 -8.83 8.70
N LEU A 459 -8.19 -9.05 8.19
CA LEU A 459 -9.21 -8.01 8.06
C LEU A 459 -9.72 -7.55 9.44
N TRP A 460 -10.15 -8.50 10.27
CA TRP A 460 -10.74 -8.23 11.58
C TRP A 460 -9.82 -7.42 12.50
N THR A 461 -8.53 -7.74 12.52
CA THR A 461 -7.53 -7.06 13.35
C THR A 461 -7.36 -5.57 13.00
N TYR A 462 -7.79 -5.13 11.81
CA TYR A 462 -7.79 -3.72 11.44
C TYR A 462 -8.65 -2.90 12.41
N GLN A 463 -9.93 -3.25 12.59
CA GLN A 463 -10.80 -2.52 13.51
C GLN A 463 -10.32 -2.62 14.96
N GLU A 464 -9.71 -3.74 15.35
CA GLU A 464 -9.20 -3.96 16.71
C GLU A 464 -8.06 -2.99 17.04
N GLY A 465 -7.16 -2.75 16.08
CA GLY A 465 -6.09 -1.77 16.21
C GLY A 465 -6.53 -0.33 15.96
N SER A 466 -7.35 -0.08 14.94
CA SER A 466 -7.73 1.27 14.51
C SER A 466 -8.66 1.97 15.50
N LEU A 467 -9.45 1.23 16.28
CA LEU A 467 -10.33 1.77 17.30
C LEU A 467 -9.67 1.86 18.69
N ALA A 468 -8.46 1.34 18.85
CA ALA A 468 -7.75 1.33 20.13
C ALA A 468 -7.32 2.74 20.54
N LYS A 469 -7.66 3.21 21.75
CA LYS A 469 -7.10 4.46 22.29
C LYS A 469 -5.58 4.40 22.40
N THR A 470 -5.09 3.27 22.90
CA THR A 470 -3.67 2.94 23.01
C THR A 470 -3.48 1.49 22.56
N LEU A 471 -2.47 1.24 21.73
CA LEU A 471 -2.17 -0.07 21.19
C LEU A 471 -0.84 -0.58 21.76
N TYR A 472 -0.84 -1.76 22.35
CA TYR A 472 0.35 -2.44 22.86
C TYR A 472 0.61 -3.72 22.09
N PHE A 473 1.88 -4.02 21.83
CA PHE A 473 2.32 -5.32 21.34
C PHE A 473 3.02 -6.08 22.47
N GLN A 474 2.61 -7.32 22.70
CA GLN A 474 3.31 -8.20 23.63
C GLN A 474 4.61 -8.71 22.99
N LEU A 475 5.75 -8.35 23.60
CA LEU A 475 7.07 -8.92 23.31
C LEU A 475 7.37 -10.07 24.29
N GLN A 476 8.52 -10.71 24.16
CA GLN A 476 8.93 -11.85 25.00
C GLN A 476 8.92 -11.53 26.50
N ASP A 477 9.30 -10.30 26.85
CA ASP A 477 9.62 -9.84 28.20
C ASP A 477 8.72 -8.70 28.70
N GLY A 478 7.82 -8.18 27.86
CA GLY A 478 6.89 -7.13 28.26
C GLY A 478 6.01 -6.61 27.13
N ALA A 479 4.99 -5.83 27.47
CA ALA A 479 4.19 -5.11 26.49
C ALA A 479 4.89 -3.79 26.15
N GLN A 480 5.02 -3.48 24.86
CA GLN A 480 5.54 -2.19 24.38
C GLN A 480 4.44 -1.44 23.62
N GLU A 481 4.30 -0.14 23.90
CA GLU A 481 3.32 0.73 23.26
C GLU A 481 3.72 1.02 21.80
N MET A 482 2.74 1.05 20.90
CA MET A 482 2.92 1.43 19.49
C MET A 482 3.68 2.76 19.35
N GLN A 483 3.33 3.78 20.14
CA GLN A 483 3.98 5.09 20.09
C GLN A 483 5.49 5.01 20.36
N THR A 484 5.94 4.12 21.26
CA THR A 484 7.37 3.91 21.50
C THR A 484 8.08 3.38 20.26
N PHE A 485 7.46 2.49 19.48
CA PHE A 485 8.05 2.02 18.22
C PHE A 485 8.16 3.15 17.18
N ILE A 486 7.15 4.04 17.11
CA ILE A 486 7.15 5.22 16.23
C ILE A 486 8.29 6.17 16.61
N ASP A 487 8.44 6.45 17.90
CA ASP A 487 9.47 7.33 18.43
C ASP A 487 10.87 6.75 18.20
N ASP A 488 11.05 5.45 18.44
CA ASP A 488 12.30 4.72 18.20
C ASP A 488 12.71 4.77 16.71
N ALA A 489 11.78 4.49 15.79
CA ALA A 489 12.02 4.54 14.34
C ALA A 489 12.38 5.97 13.89
N THR A 490 11.66 6.97 14.41
CA THR A 490 11.93 8.39 14.14
C THR A 490 13.32 8.79 14.64
N GLN A 491 13.70 8.36 15.85
CA GLN A 491 15.03 8.63 16.39
C GLN A 491 16.13 7.94 15.58
N LEU A 492 15.94 6.69 15.17
CA LEU A 492 16.89 5.99 14.31
C LEU A 492 17.10 6.73 12.99
N SER A 493 16.02 7.15 12.33
CA SER A 493 16.07 7.92 11.08
C SER A 493 16.87 9.22 11.23
N ARG A 494 16.76 9.91 12.37
CA ARG A 494 17.55 11.12 12.66
C ARG A 494 19.06 10.83 12.82
N ARG A 495 19.43 9.68 13.41
CA ARG A 495 20.84 9.28 13.63
C ARG A 495 21.52 8.75 12.38
N GLN A 496 20.78 8.04 11.54
CA GLN A 496 21.23 7.46 10.27
C GLN A 496 22.01 8.46 9.40
N GLY A 497 21.47 9.67 9.21
CA GLY A 497 22.16 10.71 8.45
C GLY A 497 23.47 11.19 9.07
N THR A 498 23.66 11.07 10.39
CA THR A 498 24.94 11.40 11.06
C THR A 498 25.94 10.25 11.09
N GLU A 499 25.48 9.01 10.89
CA GLU A 499 26.31 7.80 10.85
C GLU A 499 26.68 7.39 9.41
N GLY A 500 26.11 8.05 8.39
CA GLY A 500 26.37 7.78 6.98
C GLY A 500 25.66 6.52 6.48
N CYS A 501 24.71 6.00 7.24
CA CYS A 501 23.90 4.84 6.89
C CYS A 501 22.47 5.32 6.64
N PHE A 502 22.02 5.33 5.38
CA PHE A 502 20.67 5.77 5.02
C PHE A 502 19.78 4.54 4.82
N ALA A 503 18.79 4.37 5.69
CA ALA A 503 17.83 3.27 5.65
C ALA A 503 16.39 3.80 5.85
N PRO A 504 15.89 4.64 4.92
CA PRO A 504 14.53 5.18 4.95
C PRO A 504 13.44 4.09 4.93
N PHE A 505 13.75 2.85 4.51
CA PHE A 505 12.79 1.75 4.58
C PHE A 505 12.21 1.52 5.98
N ILE A 506 12.96 1.84 7.05
CA ILE A 506 12.47 1.72 8.44
C ILE A 506 11.34 2.71 8.69
N THR A 507 11.56 3.97 8.33
CA THR A 507 10.53 5.01 8.46
C THR A 507 9.34 4.68 7.56
N LYS A 508 9.55 4.19 6.34
CA LYS A 508 8.45 3.75 5.46
C LYS A 508 7.65 2.59 6.08
N ALA A 509 8.32 1.54 6.54
CA ALA A 509 7.69 0.40 7.17
C ALA A 509 6.89 0.83 8.41
N GLU A 510 7.48 1.67 9.27
CA GLU A 510 6.78 2.24 10.42
C GLU A 510 5.54 3.04 10.00
N ILE A 511 5.65 3.98 9.04
CA ILE A 511 4.51 4.76 8.55
C ILE A 511 3.39 3.86 8.03
N ILE A 512 3.72 2.77 7.33
CA ILE A 512 2.71 1.82 6.86
C ILE A 512 2.01 1.15 8.05
N VAL A 513 2.77 0.70 9.05
CA VAL A 513 2.19 0.13 10.27
C VAL A 513 1.33 1.15 11.01
N SER A 514 1.84 2.35 11.27
CA SER A 514 1.13 3.36 12.08
C SER A 514 -0.05 3.98 11.33
N SER A 515 0.04 4.20 10.01
CA SER A 515 -1.07 4.75 9.21
C SER A 515 -2.31 3.86 9.18
N HIS A 516 -2.15 2.53 9.30
CA HIS A 516 -3.29 1.61 9.47
C HIS A 516 -4.10 1.90 10.74
N PHE A 517 -3.53 2.55 11.76
CA PHE A 517 -4.17 2.72 13.07
C PHE A 517 -4.39 4.18 13.45
N ALA A 518 -3.43 5.06 13.16
CA ALA A 518 -3.44 6.46 13.58
C ALA A 518 -4.48 7.31 12.82
N PHE A 519 -4.63 7.10 11.50
CA PHE A 519 -5.51 7.93 10.68
C PHE A 519 -6.98 7.80 11.10
N VAL A 520 -7.40 6.57 11.37
CA VAL A 520 -8.74 6.28 11.88
C VAL A 520 -8.89 6.82 13.31
N ASN A 521 -7.95 6.51 14.22
CA ASN A 521 -8.15 6.82 15.63
C ASN A 521 -8.31 8.32 15.94
N HIS A 522 -7.52 9.20 15.32
CA HIS A 522 -7.63 10.64 15.59
C HIS A 522 -8.81 11.29 14.85
N ILE A 523 -8.95 11.06 13.54
CA ILE A 523 -9.93 11.79 12.73
C ILE A 523 -11.35 11.22 12.90
N ILE A 524 -11.52 9.89 12.96
CA ILE A 524 -12.85 9.28 13.15
C ILE A 524 -13.40 9.60 14.55
N SER A 525 -12.56 9.63 15.58
CA SER A 525 -13.00 9.96 16.94
C SER A 525 -13.50 11.40 17.02
N ASP A 526 -12.77 12.36 16.44
CA ASP A 526 -13.17 13.76 16.42
C ASP A 526 -14.46 13.98 15.61
N GLU A 527 -14.55 13.43 14.40
CA GLU A 527 -15.73 13.54 13.52
C GLU A 527 -16.98 12.89 14.12
N ILE A 528 -16.84 11.82 14.89
CA ILE A 528 -17.96 11.20 15.61
C ILE A 528 -18.36 12.04 16.81
N MET A 529 -17.40 12.55 17.58
CA MET A 529 -17.70 13.43 18.72
C MET A 529 -18.40 14.72 18.28
N GLU A 530 -18.04 15.23 17.10
CA GLU A 530 -18.66 16.41 16.50
C GLU A 530 -19.96 16.11 15.73
N GLY A 531 -20.29 14.83 15.52
CA GLY A 531 -21.51 14.39 14.81
C GLY A 531 -21.46 14.57 13.28
N ASN A 532 -20.29 14.81 12.71
CA ASN A 532 -20.07 15.12 11.29
C ASN A 532 -19.80 13.88 10.43
N MET A 533 -19.63 12.70 11.05
CA MET A 533 -19.28 11.45 10.37
C MET A 533 -20.20 11.08 9.20
N ASP A 534 -21.52 11.32 9.33
CA ASP A 534 -22.49 10.99 8.28
C ASP A 534 -22.20 11.70 6.95
N ASP A 535 -21.75 12.96 7.01
CA ASP A 535 -21.43 13.77 5.83
C ASP A 535 -20.02 13.50 5.28
N ASN A 536 -19.11 13.01 6.14
CA ASN A 536 -17.68 12.87 5.83
C ASN A 536 -17.21 11.41 5.59
N ARG A 537 -18.10 10.41 5.62
CA ARG A 537 -17.75 8.98 5.40
C ARG A 537 -16.85 8.74 4.19
N SER A 538 -17.10 9.47 3.10
CA SER A 538 -16.36 9.35 1.83
C SER A 538 -14.86 9.62 1.97
N MET A 539 -14.45 10.50 2.90
CA MET A 539 -13.05 10.85 3.15
C MET A 539 -12.27 9.69 3.77
N PHE A 540 -12.95 8.78 4.47
CA PHE A 540 -12.34 7.62 5.13
C PHE A 540 -12.25 6.39 4.23
N LEU A 541 -12.98 6.38 3.12
CA LEU A 541 -13.09 5.22 2.24
C LEU A 541 -11.75 4.85 1.60
N LEU A 542 -11.00 5.83 1.07
CA LEU A 542 -9.72 5.56 0.41
C LEU A 542 -8.65 5.09 1.39
N PRO A 543 -8.41 5.75 2.55
CA PRO A 543 -7.48 5.24 3.57
C PRO A 543 -7.82 3.83 4.07
N MET A 544 -9.11 3.55 4.30
CA MET A 544 -9.57 2.20 4.66
C MET A 544 -9.30 1.20 3.52
N ALA A 545 -9.67 1.53 2.28
CA ALA A 545 -9.48 0.64 1.14
C ALA A 545 -7.99 0.34 0.86
N SER A 546 -7.12 1.34 1.03
CA SER A 546 -5.66 1.14 1.00
C SER A 546 -5.21 0.16 2.09
N SER A 547 -5.76 0.28 3.30
CA SER A 547 -5.44 -0.62 4.42
C SER A 547 -5.98 -2.06 4.20
N TYR A 548 -7.07 -2.21 3.46
CA TYR A 548 -7.69 -3.51 3.14
C TYR A 548 -6.94 -4.25 2.03
N THR A 549 -6.23 -3.51 1.17
CA THR A 549 -5.55 -4.06 -0.01
C THR A 549 -4.60 -5.22 0.36
N SER A 550 -3.90 -5.14 1.49
CA SER A 550 -2.97 -6.19 1.95
C SER A 550 -3.58 -7.17 2.98
N ARG A 551 -4.88 -7.06 3.26
CA ARG A 551 -5.61 -7.86 4.26
C ARG A 551 -6.45 -8.96 3.64
N GLN A 552 -6.78 -9.94 4.46
CA GLN A 552 -7.54 -11.14 4.09
C GLN A 552 -8.50 -11.58 5.20
N THR A 553 -9.50 -12.36 4.80
CA THR A 553 -10.48 -13.01 5.67
C THR A 553 -10.79 -14.41 5.14
N SER A 554 -11.21 -15.33 6.02
CA SER A 554 -11.73 -16.64 5.62
C SER A 554 -13.19 -16.59 5.15
N ARG A 555 -13.90 -15.50 5.44
CA ARG A 555 -15.31 -15.31 5.07
C ARG A 555 -15.47 -13.94 4.39
N GLU A 556 -15.71 -13.93 3.09
CA GLU A 556 -15.81 -12.68 2.30
C GLU A 556 -16.95 -11.77 2.80
N THR A 557 -18.01 -12.37 3.35
CA THR A 557 -19.13 -11.63 3.96
C THR A 557 -18.73 -10.74 5.13
N ASP A 558 -17.57 -10.96 5.74
CA ASP A 558 -17.05 -10.19 6.87
C ASP A 558 -16.51 -8.82 6.46
N GLU A 559 -16.08 -8.67 5.21
CA GLU A 559 -15.52 -7.41 4.69
C GLU A 559 -16.42 -6.21 4.97
N THR A 560 -17.69 -6.35 4.61
CA THR A 560 -18.69 -5.31 4.77
C THR A 560 -19.00 -5.00 6.23
N ILE A 561 -18.87 -5.99 7.13
CA ILE A 561 -19.04 -5.80 8.57
C ILE A 561 -17.89 -4.96 9.12
N CYS A 562 -16.64 -5.33 8.82
CA CYS A 562 -15.47 -4.58 9.26
C CYS A 562 -15.48 -3.15 8.69
N ALA A 563 -15.85 -2.97 7.42
CA ALA A 563 -15.93 -1.66 6.80
C ALA A 563 -17.01 -0.78 7.45
N ALA A 564 -18.21 -1.34 7.67
CA ALA A 564 -19.29 -0.63 8.36
C ALA A 564 -18.91 -0.24 9.79
N THR A 565 -18.23 -1.13 10.54
CA THR A 565 -17.69 -0.80 11.86
C THR A 565 -16.77 0.41 11.80
N ILE A 566 -15.78 0.43 10.89
CA ILE A 566 -14.83 1.54 10.76
C ILE A 566 -15.54 2.86 10.42
N LEU A 567 -16.48 2.82 9.46
CA LEU A 567 -17.24 3.96 8.95
C LEU A 567 -18.41 4.40 9.87
N ALA A 568 -18.49 3.83 11.08
CA ALA A 568 -19.57 4.08 12.05
C ALA A 568 -20.98 3.94 11.42
N ILE A 569 -21.14 2.90 10.60
CA ILE A 569 -22.43 2.49 10.02
C ILE A 569 -23.01 1.40 10.92
N ASP A 570 -24.31 1.46 11.20
CA ASP A 570 -25.00 0.37 11.88
C ASP A 570 -24.87 -0.93 11.07
N VAL A 571 -24.23 -1.93 11.67
CA VAL A 571 -23.95 -3.21 11.02
C VAL A 571 -25.17 -4.14 11.00
N MET A 572 -26.20 -3.88 11.82
CA MET A 572 -27.33 -4.79 11.97
C MET A 572 -28.12 -5.03 10.66
N PRO A 573 -28.40 -4.01 9.82
CA PRO A 573 -28.99 -4.23 8.50
C PRO A 573 -28.14 -5.15 7.61
N ILE A 574 -26.81 -4.98 7.61
CA ILE A 574 -25.87 -5.78 6.82
C ILE A 574 -25.83 -7.23 7.34
N LEU A 575 -25.74 -7.41 8.66
CA LEU A 575 -25.73 -8.72 9.33
C LEU A 575 -27.04 -9.51 9.15
N SER A 576 -28.14 -8.81 8.91
CA SER A 576 -29.46 -9.42 8.70
C SER A 576 -29.57 -10.10 7.33
N ILE A 577 -28.73 -9.72 6.36
CA ILE A 577 -28.61 -10.40 5.06
C ILE A 577 -27.83 -11.69 5.27
N LYS A 578 -28.46 -12.84 5.01
CA LYS A 578 -27.90 -14.17 5.27
C LYS A 578 -27.99 -15.03 4.01
N GLU A 579 -27.16 -16.08 3.99
CA GLU A 579 -27.32 -17.18 3.04
C GLU A 579 -28.71 -17.79 3.18
N ASP A 580 -29.29 -18.13 2.05
CA ASP A 580 -30.58 -18.80 1.97
C ASP A 580 -30.46 -19.93 0.94
N LYS A 581 -30.11 -21.11 1.43
CA LYS A 581 -29.91 -22.30 0.59
C LYS A 581 -31.21 -22.77 -0.06
N GLU A 582 -32.37 -22.46 0.53
CA GLU A 582 -33.67 -22.84 -0.03
C GLU A 582 -34.01 -21.99 -1.26
N HIS A 583 -33.64 -20.71 -1.24
CA HIS A 583 -33.86 -19.78 -2.34
C HIS A 583 -32.62 -19.60 -3.25
N GLY A 584 -31.56 -20.37 -3.02
CA GLY A 584 -30.36 -20.39 -3.87
C GLY A 584 -29.41 -19.21 -3.69
N LEU A 585 -29.45 -18.50 -2.56
CA LEU A 585 -28.50 -17.42 -2.24
C LEU A 585 -27.21 -18.00 -1.64
N SER A 586 -26.13 -17.96 -2.42
CA SER A 586 -24.80 -18.39 -1.98
C SER A 586 -24.10 -17.35 -1.09
N ALA A 587 -22.96 -17.73 -0.48
CA ALA A 587 -22.14 -16.80 0.31
C ALA A 587 -21.61 -15.62 -0.53
N ASP A 588 -21.23 -15.88 -1.78
CA ASP A 588 -20.76 -14.86 -2.72
C ASP A 588 -21.87 -13.87 -3.08
N ASP A 589 -23.10 -14.37 -3.29
CA ASP A 589 -24.26 -13.51 -3.53
C ASP A 589 -24.53 -12.61 -2.32
N VAL A 590 -24.43 -13.16 -1.11
CA VAL A 590 -24.61 -12.41 0.13
C VAL A 590 -23.54 -11.34 0.28
N ALA A 591 -22.27 -11.65 -0.02
CA ALA A 591 -21.18 -10.68 0.00
C ALA A 591 -21.45 -9.51 -0.96
N ASP A 592 -21.86 -9.80 -2.20
CA ASP A 592 -22.21 -8.78 -3.19
C ASP A 592 -23.41 -7.92 -2.75
N ILE A 593 -24.46 -8.52 -2.17
CA ILE A 593 -25.64 -7.79 -1.68
C ILE A 593 -25.27 -6.88 -0.51
N ARG A 594 -24.45 -7.38 0.42
CA ARG A 594 -23.95 -6.59 1.54
C ARG A 594 -23.08 -5.43 1.06
N MET A 595 -22.25 -5.64 0.04
CA MET A 595 -21.43 -4.58 -0.55
C MET A 595 -22.30 -3.49 -1.18
N GLN A 596 -23.36 -3.86 -1.91
CA GLN A 596 -24.33 -2.89 -2.45
C GLN A 596 -25.00 -2.07 -1.34
N MET A 597 -25.42 -2.73 -0.25
CA MET A 597 -26.01 -2.04 0.91
C MET A 597 -25.02 -1.06 1.54
N LEU A 598 -23.78 -1.48 1.76
CA LEU A 598 -22.72 -0.63 2.31
C LEU A 598 -22.50 0.61 1.43
N LEU A 599 -22.34 0.44 0.11
CA LEU A 599 -22.12 1.53 -0.83
C LEU A 599 -23.30 2.52 -0.87
N CYS A 600 -24.54 2.01 -0.80
CA CYS A 600 -25.73 2.85 -0.69
C CYS A 600 -25.76 3.67 0.61
N THR A 601 -25.35 3.07 1.74
CA THR A 601 -25.30 3.76 3.03
C THR A 601 -24.19 4.80 3.10
N ILE A 602 -23.05 4.57 2.44
CA ILE A 602 -21.98 5.59 2.30
C ILE A 602 -22.49 6.78 1.47
N GLY A 603 -23.14 6.53 0.34
CA GLY A 603 -23.87 7.54 -0.44
C GLY A 603 -23.02 8.51 -1.27
N THR A 604 -21.91 9.02 -0.75
CA THR A 604 -20.99 9.96 -1.44
C THR A 604 -19.59 9.39 -1.57
N PHE A 605 -18.90 9.72 -2.67
CA PHE A 605 -17.64 9.11 -3.06
C PHE A 605 -16.75 10.13 -3.76
N ASP A 606 -15.44 9.92 -3.68
CA ASP A 606 -14.50 10.52 -4.62
C ASP A 606 -14.82 10.00 -6.04
N ALA A 607 -14.90 10.90 -7.02
CA ALA A 607 -15.17 10.55 -8.41
C ALA A 607 -14.16 9.56 -9.00
N PHE A 608 -12.90 9.55 -8.53
CA PHE A 608 -11.87 8.63 -9.00
C PHE A 608 -12.13 7.18 -8.64
N PHE A 609 -13.07 6.92 -7.74
CA PHE A 609 -13.46 5.57 -7.34
C PHE A 609 -13.99 4.74 -8.52
N ILE A 610 -14.56 5.36 -9.57
CA ILE A 610 -15.00 4.65 -10.79
C ILE A 610 -13.86 4.05 -11.61
N PHE A 611 -12.63 4.55 -11.45
CA PHE A 611 -11.46 4.11 -12.21
C PHE A 611 -10.71 2.95 -11.54
N ASN A 612 -11.33 2.27 -10.57
CA ASN A 612 -10.70 1.14 -9.88
C ASN A 612 -10.48 -0.06 -10.82
N ALA A 613 -9.35 -0.74 -10.67
CA ALA A 613 -8.98 -1.88 -11.53
C ALA A 613 -9.41 -3.24 -10.96
N ARG A 614 -10.34 -3.26 -10.00
CA ARG A 614 -10.70 -4.45 -9.24
C ARG A 614 -11.82 -5.24 -9.93
N PRO A 615 -12.02 -6.52 -9.56
CA PRO A 615 -13.26 -7.22 -9.89
C PRO A 615 -14.47 -6.38 -9.48
N ARG A 616 -15.46 -6.25 -10.36
CA ARG A 616 -16.62 -5.35 -10.21
C ARG A 616 -17.90 -6.11 -9.95
N LEU A 617 -18.80 -5.49 -9.20
CA LEU A 617 -20.16 -6.00 -9.01
C LEU A 617 -20.86 -6.14 -10.37
N GLN A 618 -21.60 -7.24 -10.56
CA GLN A 618 -22.28 -7.53 -11.83
C GLN A 618 -23.75 -7.07 -11.83
N GLN A 619 -24.26 -6.72 -10.65
CA GLN A 619 -25.62 -6.27 -10.44
C GLN A 619 -25.84 -4.92 -11.13
N GLN A 620 -27.03 -4.76 -11.71
CA GLN A 620 -27.40 -3.56 -12.45
C GLN A 620 -27.29 -2.33 -11.53
N GLY A 621 -26.55 -1.31 -11.96
CA GLY A 621 -26.39 -0.08 -11.19
C GLY A 621 -25.11 0.00 -10.35
N PHE A 622 -24.37 -1.09 -10.24
CA PHE A 622 -23.15 -1.18 -9.42
C PHE A 622 -21.92 -1.62 -10.21
N ARG A 623 -21.97 -1.66 -11.55
CA ARG A 623 -20.80 -2.08 -12.37
C ARG A 623 -19.63 -1.10 -12.31
N TRP A 624 -19.87 0.10 -11.79
CA TRP A 624 -18.84 1.08 -11.44
C TRP A 624 -18.06 0.73 -10.17
N ALA A 625 -18.60 -0.11 -9.29
CA ALA A 625 -18.07 -0.39 -7.96
C ALA A 625 -17.27 -1.71 -7.90
N PRO A 626 -16.23 -1.79 -7.05
CA PRO A 626 -15.53 -3.03 -6.79
C PRO A 626 -16.43 -4.04 -6.04
N ARG A 627 -16.20 -5.34 -6.23
CA ARG A 627 -16.80 -6.40 -5.39
C ARG A 627 -16.19 -6.43 -3.99
N SER A 628 -14.91 -6.09 -3.90
CA SER A 628 -14.13 -6.12 -2.68
C SER A 628 -13.10 -4.98 -2.67
N PHE A 629 -12.87 -4.39 -1.50
CA PHE A 629 -11.76 -3.51 -1.19
C PHE A 629 -10.46 -4.28 -0.89
N MET A 630 -10.54 -5.58 -0.59
CA MET A 630 -9.38 -6.44 -0.32
C MET A 630 -8.65 -6.91 -1.58
N GLY A 631 -7.39 -7.32 -1.42
CA GLY A 631 -6.54 -7.83 -2.50
C GLY A 631 -6.08 -6.75 -3.48
N GLY A 632 -5.71 -7.14 -4.70
CA GLY A 632 -5.31 -6.22 -5.76
C GLY A 632 -3.94 -5.57 -5.55
N LEU A 633 -3.52 -4.76 -6.52
CA LEU A 633 -2.22 -4.10 -6.51
C LEU A 633 -2.32 -2.69 -5.91
N GLU A 634 -1.22 -2.17 -5.39
CA GLU A 634 -1.15 -0.76 -4.97
C GLU A 634 -1.49 0.17 -6.15
N GLY A 635 -2.29 1.22 -5.90
CA GLY A 635 -2.85 2.07 -6.96
C GLY A 635 -4.08 1.50 -7.70
N SER A 636 -4.61 0.34 -7.30
CA SER A 636 -5.87 -0.20 -7.87
C SER A 636 -7.11 0.62 -7.50
N PHE A 637 -6.99 1.55 -6.55
CA PHE A 637 -8.02 2.51 -6.16
C PHE A 637 -7.51 3.95 -6.40
N GLY A 638 -8.08 4.62 -7.40
CA GLY A 638 -7.82 6.04 -7.68
C GLY A 638 -6.47 6.30 -8.34
N GLY A 639 -6.50 6.93 -9.51
CA GLY A 639 -5.31 7.58 -10.06
C GLY A 639 -5.14 8.96 -9.44
N HIS A 640 -3.91 9.40 -9.18
CA HIS A 640 -3.65 10.81 -8.89
C HIS A 640 -4.06 11.67 -10.07
N CYS A 641 -4.74 12.78 -9.82
CA CYS A 641 -4.92 13.82 -10.82
C CYS A 641 -4.45 15.18 -10.29
N ASP A 642 -3.76 15.91 -11.15
CA ASP A 642 -3.52 17.34 -11.00
C ASP A 642 -4.86 18.07 -11.25
N THR A 643 -5.56 18.49 -10.21
CA THR A 643 -6.85 19.18 -10.38
C THR A 643 -6.63 20.67 -10.65
N GLU A 644 -6.60 21.07 -11.92
CA GLU A 644 -6.85 22.47 -12.33
C GLU A 644 -8.34 22.89 -12.17
N PHE A 645 -9.27 21.94 -11.93
CA PHE A 645 -10.73 22.16 -12.09
C PHE A 645 -11.62 21.87 -10.86
N GLY A 646 -11.03 21.86 -9.65
CA GLY A 646 -11.75 21.54 -8.40
C GLY A 646 -12.00 20.03 -8.24
N LEU A 647 -12.13 19.55 -7.00
CA LEU A 647 -12.24 18.12 -6.69
C LEU A 647 -13.56 17.56 -7.26
N PRO A 648 -13.54 16.61 -8.22
CA PRO A 648 -14.77 16.01 -8.74
C PRO A 648 -15.44 15.14 -7.67
N GLU A 649 -16.77 15.25 -7.56
CA GLU A 649 -17.57 14.52 -6.57
C GLU A 649 -18.44 13.47 -7.26
N ALA A 650 -18.69 12.37 -6.54
CA ALA A 650 -19.62 11.34 -6.95
C ALA A 650 -20.66 11.02 -5.87
N LYS A 651 -21.90 10.74 -6.29
CA LYS A 651 -23.01 10.43 -5.39
C LYS A 651 -23.86 9.28 -5.95
N VAL A 652 -24.25 8.36 -5.09
CA VAL A 652 -25.20 7.30 -5.43
C VAL A 652 -26.58 7.91 -5.60
N VAL A 653 -27.19 7.71 -6.76
CA VAL A 653 -28.50 8.28 -7.11
C VAL A 653 -29.42 7.23 -7.72
N LYS A 654 -30.72 7.41 -7.50
CA LYS A 654 -31.76 6.73 -8.29
C LYS A 654 -31.88 7.43 -9.65
N TRP A 655 -31.72 6.68 -10.74
CA TRP A 655 -31.71 7.27 -12.09
C TRP A 655 -32.92 6.87 -12.96
N GLY A 656 -33.83 6.07 -12.41
CA GLY A 656 -35.10 5.66 -13.03
C GLY A 656 -36.28 5.62 -12.05
N PRO A 657 -37.47 5.20 -12.51
CA PRO A 657 -38.71 5.24 -11.71
C PRO A 657 -38.77 4.16 -10.62
N ASP A 658 -38.07 3.03 -10.80
CA ASP A 658 -37.97 1.88 -9.90
C ASP A 658 -36.71 1.95 -9.00
N LEU A 659 -36.80 1.40 -7.79
CA LEU A 659 -35.69 1.37 -6.82
C LEU A 659 -34.53 0.45 -7.25
N SER A 660 -34.73 -0.41 -8.24
CA SER A 660 -33.71 -1.28 -8.86
C SER A 660 -32.74 -0.53 -9.78
N ARG A 661 -32.97 0.75 -10.05
CA ARG A 661 -32.12 1.58 -10.93
C ARG A 661 -31.31 2.59 -10.13
N VAL A 662 -30.29 2.07 -9.46
CA VAL A 662 -29.23 2.82 -8.78
C VAL A 662 -28.07 3.05 -9.75
N GLY A 663 -27.30 4.12 -9.56
CA GLY A 663 -26.10 4.41 -10.35
C GLY A 663 -25.26 5.47 -9.64
N LEU A 664 -23.99 5.60 -10.04
CA LEU A 664 -23.11 6.64 -9.50
C LEU A 664 -23.15 7.88 -10.41
N GLN A 665 -23.69 8.97 -9.88
CA GLN A 665 -23.60 10.26 -10.53
C GLN A 665 -22.22 10.86 -10.26
N VAL A 666 -21.44 11.14 -11.31
CA VAL A 666 -20.09 11.71 -11.22
C VAL A 666 -20.07 13.06 -11.90
N GLN A 667 -19.49 14.08 -11.28
CA GLN A 667 -19.48 15.44 -11.82
C GLN A 667 -18.09 15.86 -12.32
N ARG A 668 -18.07 16.83 -13.25
CA ARG A 668 -16.86 17.52 -13.72
C ARG A 668 -15.82 16.64 -14.44
N LEU A 669 -16.19 15.45 -14.93
CA LEU A 669 -15.27 14.61 -15.71
C LEU A 669 -15.39 14.84 -17.22
N PRO A 670 -14.27 14.99 -17.96
CA PRO A 670 -14.28 15.03 -19.43
C PRO A 670 -14.76 13.72 -20.03
N GLY A 671 -15.20 13.75 -21.30
CA GLY A 671 -15.57 12.53 -21.98
C GLY A 671 -15.44 12.63 -23.50
N LEU A 672 -14.85 11.61 -24.12
CA LEU A 672 -14.70 11.52 -25.57
C LEU A 672 -15.86 10.70 -26.14
N PRO A 673 -16.69 11.27 -27.04
CA PRO A 673 -17.75 10.51 -27.69
C PRO A 673 -17.15 9.53 -28.70
N ILE A 674 -17.66 8.31 -28.71
CA ILE A 674 -17.43 7.30 -29.75
C ILE A 674 -18.78 7.06 -30.42
N SER A 675 -18.98 7.74 -31.55
CA SER A 675 -20.18 7.62 -32.37
C SER A 675 -19.96 6.66 -33.54
N SER A 676 -20.97 5.84 -33.84
CA SER A 676 -21.07 4.95 -35.01
C SER A 676 -19.82 4.09 -35.28
N LEU A 677 -19.87 2.84 -34.84
CA LEU A 677 -18.84 1.85 -35.13
C LEU A 677 -19.07 1.28 -36.54
N SER A 678 -17.99 1.07 -37.29
CA SER A 678 -18.08 0.36 -38.57
C SER A 678 -18.33 -1.14 -38.34
N GLU A 679 -19.00 -1.82 -39.27
CA GLU A 679 -19.19 -3.29 -39.21
C GLU A 679 -17.85 -4.04 -39.11
N SER A 680 -16.79 -3.49 -39.71
CA SER A 680 -15.44 -4.06 -39.59
C SER A 680 -14.89 -4.03 -38.15
N PHE A 681 -15.29 -3.04 -37.34
CA PHE A 681 -14.81 -2.90 -35.96
C PHE A 681 -15.36 -4.00 -35.04
N THR A 682 -16.61 -4.45 -35.26
CA THR A 682 -17.25 -5.50 -34.45
C THR A 682 -16.85 -6.92 -34.83
N SER A 683 -16.29 -7.11 -36.02
CA SER A 683 -15.70 -8.40 -36.44
C SER A 683 -14.39 -8.74 -35.72
N THR A 684 -13.73 -7.73 -35.14
CA THR A 684 -12.48 -7.86 -34.38
C THR A 684 -12.75 -7.56 -32.91
N GLN A 685 -12.30 -8.40 -31.97
CA GLN A 685 -12.22 -8.03 -30.54
C GLN A 685 -11.09 -6.99 -30.34
N SER A 686 -11.24 -5.81 -30.96
CA SER A 686 -10.21 -4.79 -30.99
C SER A 686 -10.06 -4.17 -29.60
N SER A 687 -9.01 -4.59 -28.88
CA SER A 687 -8.60 -4.03 -27.59
C SER A 687 -7.78 -2.75 -27.74
N ARG A 688 -7.34 -2.41 -28.96
CA ARG A 688 -6.55 -1.22 -29.28
C ARG A 688 -7.07 -0.54 -30.54
N PHE A 689 -7.23 0.77 -30.50
CA PHE A 689 -7.72 1.57 -31.62
C PHE A 689 -7.36 3.05 -31.46
N TYR A 690 -7.52 3.82 -32.54
CA TYR A 690 -7.34 5.27 -32.53
C TYR A 690 -8.67 6.01 -32.63
N LEU A 691 -8.80 7.11 -31.90
CA LEU A 691 -9.85 8.10 -32.13
C LEU A 691 -9.25 9.33 -32.83
N ASP A 692 -9.79 9.68 -33.99
CA ASP A 692 -9.38 10.84 -34.77
C ASP A 692 -10.48 11.94 -34.74
N PRO A 693 -10.22 13.11 -34.13
CA PRO A 693 -11.16 14.21 -34.12
C PRO A 693 -11.32 14.83 -35.52
N ALA A 694 -12.51 14.69 -36.10
CA ALA A 694 -12.86 15.20 -37.43
C ALA A 694 -13.29 16.68 -37.40
N GLY A 695 -12.73 17.49 -38.32
CA GLY A 695 -13.34 18.75 -38.76
C GLY A 695 -12.88 20.04 -38.06
N SER A 696 -11.68 20.52 -38.41
CA SER A 696 -11.32 21.91 -38.79
C SER A 696 -9.83 22.12 -38.51
N THR A 697 -9.03 22.20 -39.57
CA THR A 697 -7.56 21.93 -39.66
C THR A 697 -7.18 20.47 -39.42
N PRO A 698 -6.10 19.94 -40.05
CA PRO A 698 -5.55 18.66 -39.63
C PRO A 698 -5.12 18.82 -38.17
N SER A 699 -5.97 18.39 -37.24
CA SER A 699 -5.60 18.17 -35.86
C SER A 699 -4.30 17.38 -35.89
N SER A 700 -3.20 17.95 -35.37
CA SER A 700 -1.88 17.31 -35.39
C SER A 700 -1.80 16.08 -34.49
N PHE A 701 -2.91 15.71 -33.85
CA PHE A 701 -3.00 14.70 -32.83
C PHE A 701 -4.15 13.71 -33.04
N CYS A 702 -4.04 12.56 -32.40
CA CYS A 702 -5.05 11.52 -32.27
C CYS A 702 -5.02 10.96 -30.84
N TYR A 703 -6.06 10.21 -30.46
CA TYR A 703 -6.08 9.50 -29.18
C TYR A 703 -5.83 8.01 -29.43
N ALA A 704 -4.75 7.47 -28.89
CA ALA A 704 -4.52 6.02 -28.85
C ALA A 704 -5.25 5.45 -27.63
N VAL A 705 -6.16 4.50 -27.87
CA VAL A 705 -6.97 3.88 -26.82
C VAL A 705 -6.56 2.42 -26.70
N THR A 706 -6.35 1.98 -25.46
CA THR A 706 -6.09 0.58 -25.11
C THR A 706 -7.08 0.16 -24.02
N LEU A 707 -7.96 -0.78 -24.32
CA LEU A 707 -8.92 -1.32 -23.36
C LEU A 707 -8.20 -2.20 -22.34
N VAL A 708 -8.70 -2.19 -21.11
CA VAL A 708 -8.29 -3.11 -20.04
C VAL A 708 -9.30 -4.25 -20.01
N PRO A 709 -8.88 -5.53 -20.15
CA PRO A 709 -9.79 -6.64 -20.00
C PRO A 709 -10.28 -6.75 -18.55
N ASP A 710 -11.37 -7.47 -18.33
CA ASP A 710 -11.87 -7.73 -17.00
C ASP A 710 -10.99 -8.76 -16.24
N HIS A 711 -11.43 -9.13 -15.04
CA HIS A 711 -10.74 -10.11 -14.18
C HIS A 711 -10.64 -11.52 -14.77
N ASN A 712 -11.41 -11.84 -15.82
CA ASN A 712 -11.34 -13.10 -16.55
C ASN A 712 -10.45 -12.98 -17.81
N GLY A 713 -9.86 -11.81 -18.06
CA GLY A 713 -9.09 -11.54 -19.27
C GLY A 713 -9.98 -11.26 -20.49
N GLU A 714 -11.27 -11.00 -20.31
CA GLU A 714 -12.21 -10.78 -21.39
C GLU A 714 -12.40 -9.29 -21.72
N TYR A 715 -12.61 -8.98 -23.00
CA TYR A 715 -12.91 -7.64 -23.48
C TYR A 715 -14.41 -7.47 -23.74
N PRO A 716 -14.95 -6.23 -23.64
CA PRO A 716 -16.36 -5.99 -23.91
C PRO A 716 -16.71 -6.31 -25.37
N VAL A 717 -17.91 -6.86 -25.56
CA VAL A 717 -18.47 -7.08 -26.89
C VAL A 717 -19.11 -5.79 -27.39
N TRP A 718 -18.65 -5.33 -28.55
CA TRP A 718 -19.14 -4.10 -29.17
C TRP A 718 -20.51 -4.29 -29.84
N ASP A 719 -21.39 -3.30 -29.69
CA ASP A 719 -22.69 -3.21 -30.33
C ASP A 719 -22.66 -2.10 -31.39
N VAL A 720 -22.77 -2.48 -32.67
CA VAL A 720 -22.75 -1.54 -33.81
C VAL A 720 -23.82 -0.45 -33.73
N ASN A 721 -24.95 -0.75 -33.07
CA ASN A 721 -26.09 0.15 -32.98
C ASN A 721 -26.02 1.07 -31.75
N ALA A 722 -25.01 0.89 -30.90
CA ALA A 722 -24.87 1.66 -29.69
C ALA A 722 -23.86 2.80 -29.82
N SER A 723 -24.10 3.85 -29.03
CA SER A 723 -23.14 4.92 -28.83
C SER A 723 -22.34 4.67 -27.55
N TYR A 724 -21.08 5.10 -27.54
CA TYR A 724 -20.18 4.94 -26.40
C TYR A 724 -19.52 6.25 -26.02
N TYR A 725 -19.01 6.32 -24.79
CA TYR A 725 -18.18 7.40 -24.29
C TYR A 725 -16.97 6.84 -23.55
N LEU A 726 -15.82 7.50 -23.70
CA LEU A 726 -14.68 7.34 -22.79
C LEU A 726 -14.72 8.49 -21.78
N VAL A 727 -15.14 8.21 -20.55
CA VAL A 727 -15.11 9.20 -19.46
C VAL A 727 -13.70 9.22 -18.88
N LEU A 728 -13.02 10.37 -18.97
CA LEU A 728 -11.60 10.50 -18.62
C LEU A 728 -11.42 10.98 -17.17
N ALA A 729 -10.34 10.56 -16.50
CA ALA A 729 -9.98 11.06 -15.17
C ALA A 729 -9.57 12.54 -15.20
N HIS A 730 -8.94 13.01 -16.28
CA HIS A 730 -8.61 14.42 -16.48
C HIS A 730 -8.52 14.78 -17.97
N ALA A 731 -8.38 16.07 -18.27
CA ALA A 731 -8.17 16.52 -19.64
C ALA A 731 -6.74 16.20 -20.09
N LEU A 732 -6.59 15.77 -21.36
CA LEU A 732 -5.32 15.29 -21.91
C LEU A 732 -4.34 16.41 -22.38
N LYS A 733 -4.61 17.68 -22.06
CA LYS A 733 -3.82 18.81 -22.57
C LYS A 733 -2.50 19.01 -21.84
N SER A 734 -2.54 19.00 -20.51
CA SER A 734 -1.38 19.17 -19.63
C SER A 734 -0.70 17.84 -19.31
N ASN A 735 -1.50 16.78 -19.19
CA ASN A 735 -1.03 15.41 -19.01
C ASN A 735 -1.53 14.57 -20.20
N PRO A 736 -0.65 14.11 -21.12
CA PRO A 736 -1.03 13.48 -22.38
C PRO A 736 -1.56 12.05 -22.23
N GLU A 737 -1.64 11.50 -21.02
CA GLU A 737 -2.13 10.14 -20.77
C GLU A 737 -3.20 10.16 -19.68
N SER A 738 -4.26 9.36 -19.81
CA SER A 738 -5.31 9.27 -18.79
C SER A 738 -5.97 7.91 -18.74
N VAL A 739 -6.39 7.49 -17.54
CA VAL A 739 -7.32 6.38 -17.37
C VAL A 739 -8.74 6.83 -17.72
N ALA A 740 -9.52 5.92 -18.27
CA ALA A 740 -10.88 6.17 -18.71
C ALA A 740 -11.83 5.03 -18.37
N VAL A 741 -13.12 5.34 -18.21
CA VAL A 741 -14.21 4.36 -18.23
C VAL A 741 -14.81 4.35 -19.63
N LEU A 742 -14.84 3.18 -20.27
CA LEU A 742 -15.66 2.95 -21.46
C LEU A 742 -17.11 2.69 -21.01
N GLY A 743 -18.01 3.58 -21.39
CA GLY A 743 -19.42 3.49 -21.06
C GLY A 743 -20.32 3.39 -22.30
N LYS A 744 -21.20 2.39 -22.33
CA LYS A 744 -22.26 2.23 -23.35
C LYS A 744 -23.46 3.11 -22.99
N VAL A 745 -23.95 3.90 -23.93
CA VAL A 745 -25.15 4.74 -23.72
C VAL A 745 -26.39 3.86 -23.62
N ILE A 746 -27.14 3.98 -22.53
CA ILE A 746 -28.35 3.15 -22.29
C ILE A 746 -29.66 3.95 -22.22
N ALA A 747 -29.57 5.28 -22.15
CA ALA A 747 -30.72 6.18 -22.11
C ALA A 747 -30.32 7.57 -22.60
N PRO A 748 -31.28 8.42 -23.00
CA PRO A 748 -30.98 9.82 -23.36
C PRO A 748 -30.26 10.56 -22.22
N GLY A 749 -29.26 11.37 -22.59
CA GLY A 749 -28.41 12.09 -21.65
C GLY A 749 -27.12 11.34 -21.29
N PRO A 750 -26.36 11.80 -20.28
CA PRO A 750 -25.04 11.24 -19.93
C PRO A 750 -25.18 10.00 -19.02
N LYS A 751 -26.00 9.03 -19.43
CA LYS A 751 -26.28 7.79 -18.69
C LYS A 751 -25.60 6.62 -19.36
N LEU A 752 -24.63 6.02 -18.68
CA LEU A 752 -23.70 5.05 -19.25
C LEU A 752 -23.69 3.76 -18.43
N ARG A 753 -23.81 2.61 -19.10
CA ARG A 753 -23.43 1.32 -18.51
C ARG A 753 -21.93 1.16 -18.59
N HIS A 754 -21.27 0.88 -17.47
CA HIS A 754 -19.83 0.60 -17.46
C HIS A 754 -19.54 -0.70 -18.22
N GLU A 755 -18.69 -0.63 -19.23
CA GLU A 755 -18.21 -1.80 -19.98
C GLU A 755 -16.84 -2.26 -19.47
N CYS A 756 -15.83 -1.39 -19.51
CA CYS A 756 -14.48 -1.70 -19.03
C CYS A 756 -13.68 -0.42 -18.74
N LEU A 757 -12.48 -0.57 -18.17
CA LEU A 757 -11.50 0.51 -18.14
C LEU A 757 -10.76 0.61 -19.47
N ALA A 758 -10.16 1.78 -19.71
CA ALA A 758 -9.28 2.01 -20.85
C ALA A 758 -8.14 2.97 -20.45
N TRP A 759 -7.03 2.86 -21.18
CA TRP A 759 -5.92 3.81 -21.17
C TRP A 759 -5.95 4.63 -22.45
N VAL A 760 -5.83 5.95 -22.32
CA VAL A 760 -5.94 6.90 -23.43
C VAL A 760 -4.68 7.77 -23.48
N GLU A 761 -3.99 7.76 -24.61
CA GLU A 761 -2.78 8.55 -24.85
C GLU A 761 -3.03 9.55 -25.99
N LEU A 762 -2.66 10.81 -25.80
CA LEU A 762 -2.66 11.85 -26.82
C LEU A 762 -1.36 11.76 -27.63
N LYS A 763 -1.44 11.38 -28.92
CA LYS A 763 -0.28 11.20 -29.81
C LYS A 763 -0.30 12.15 -30.98
N GLN A 764 0.87 12.49 -31.52
CA GLN A 764 0.93 13.19 -32.80
C GLN A 764 0.56 12.22 -33.93
N LYS A 765 -0.21 12.69 -34.93
CA LYS A 765 -0.68 11.81 -36.04
C LYS A 765 0.45 11.09 -36.79
N ASN A 766 1.62 11.72 -36.87
CA ASN A 766 2.78 11.18 -37.59
C ASN A 766 3.44 9.97 -36.89
N GLU A 767 3.16 9.77 -35.60
CA GLU A 767 3.78 8.75 -34.73
C GLU A 767 3.08 7.38 -34.74
N GLY A 768 1.97 7.19 -35.47
CA GLY A 768 1.33 5.85 -35.49
C GLY A 768 -0.03 5.72 -36.17
N LEU A 769 -0.67 6.80 -36.60
CA LEU A 769 -1.99 6.68 -37.23
C LEU A 769 -1.89 5.92 -38.56
N GLY A 770 -2.50 4.73 -38.63
CA GLY A 770 -2.58 3.91 -39.85
C GLY A 770 -1.33 3.10 -40.23
N LYS A 771 -0.19 3.27 -39.52
CA LYS A 771 1.04 2.50 -39.79
C LYS A 771 1.02 1.10 -39.17
N ASP A 772 0.31 0.94 -38.05
CA ASP A 772 0.33 -0.28 -37.23
C ASP A 772 -0.87 -1.21 -37.53
N GLY A 773 -1.69 -0.88 -38.54
CA GLY A 773 -2.89 -1.66 -38.93
C GLY A 773 -4.07 -1.59 -37.94
N LEU A 774 -3.98 -0.78 -36.89
CA LEU A 774 -5.05 -0.62 -35.88
C LEU A 774 -6.26 0.16 -36.43
N PRO A 775 -7.49 -0.15 -35.98
CA PRO A 775 -8.69 0.58 -36.40
C PRO A 775 -8.66 2.06 -36.03
N VAL A 776 -9.25 2.90 -36.87
CA VAL A 776 -9.38 4.35 -36.64
C VAL A 776 -10.87 4.71 -36.65
N ILE A 777 -11.34 5.35 -35.58
CA ILE A 777 -12.72 5.83 -35.43
C ILE A 777 -12.71 7.36 -35.48
N LEU A 778 -13.54 7.93 -36.35
CA LEU A 778 -13.73 9.38 -36.44
C LEU A 778 -14.66 9.86 -35.32
N ILE A 779 -14.25 10.90 -34.59
CA ILE A 779 -15.04 11.49 -33.50
C ILE A 779 -15.27 12.99 -33.71
N GLN A 780 -16.38 13.52 -33.22
CA GLN A 780 -16.63 14.97 -33.19
C GLN A 780 -16.48 15.50 -31.75
N LEU A 781 -15.58 16.47 -31.54
CA LEU A 781 -15.32 17.06 -30.23
C LEU A 781 -16.10 18.37 -30.04
N ASN A 782 -16.89 18.49 -28.98
CA ASN A 782 -17.41 19.79 -28.54
C ASN A 782 -16.57 20.37 -27.38
N ARG A 783 -16.61 21.70 -27.18
CA ARG A 783 -15.89 22.37 -26.07
C ARG A 783 -16.18 21.82 -24.67
N ARG A 784 -17.34 21.20 -24.44
CA ARG A 784 -17.70 20.55 -23.15
C ARG A 784 -17.15 19.12 -23.01
N ASP A 785 -16.79 18.47 -24.11
CA ASP A 785 -16.30 17.08 -24.14
C ASP A 785 -14.82 16.99 -23.75
N SER A 786 -14.03 18.01 -24.10
CA SER A 786 -12.56 17.95 -23.99
C SER A 786 -11.92 18.83 -22.90
N GLY A 787 -12.69 19.51 -22.03
CA GLY A 787 -12.05 20.41 -21.06
C GLY A 787 -12.85 21.05 -19.93
N LYS A 788 -14.19 21.18 -19.99
CA LYS A 788 -14.98 21.72 -18.85
C LYS A 788 -15.62 20.66 -17.94
N GLY A 789 -15.50 19.38 -18.31
CA GLY A 789 -16.16 18.27 -17.64
C GLY A 789 -17.68 18.27 -17.80
N ARG A 790 -18.31 17.12 -17.57
CA ARG A 790 -19.77 16.93 -17.57
C ARG A 790 -20.18 16.11 -16.34
N SER A 791 -21.47 16.10 -16.06
CA SER A 791 -22.07 15.16 -15.10
C SER A 791 -22.47 13.89 -15.83
N TRP A 792 -22.05 12.74 -15.32
CA TRP A 792 -22.35 11.40 -15.83
C TRP A 792 -23.14 10.62 -14.79
N VAL A 793 -23.93 9.65 -15.22
CA VAL A 793 -24.48 8.59 -14.37
C VAL A 793 -23.96 7.27 -14.88
N ILE A 794 -23.06 6.64 -14.11
CA ILE A 794 -22.42 5.38 -14.45
C ILE A 794 -23.16 4.24 -13.72
N VAL A 795 -23.57 3.21 -14.46
CA VAL A 795 -24.34 2.05 -13.94
C VAL A 795 -23.66 0.72 -14.15
#